data_AF-A0A401MCA0-F1
#
_entry.id   AF-A0A401MCA0-F1
#
_cell.length_a   1.000
_cell.length_b   1.000
_cell.length_c   1.000
_cell.angle_alpha   90.00
_cell.angle_beta   90.00
_cell.angle_gamma   90.00
#
_symmetry.space_group_name_H-M   'P 1'
#
loop_
_entity.id
_entity.type
_entity.pdbx_description
1 polymer ?
#
loop_
_entity_poly.entity_id
_entity_poly.type
_entity_poly.pdbx_seq_one_letter_code
_entity_poly.pdbx_strand_id
1 'polypeptide(L)'
;MTGYVMAATDADGKRLAERVVSTAPALGEVAGFGDSHRTNYVSVRHGHDDITLYGKDATGTWSVLVADAPAAVVVVMRRQHDATCRPDPDWDGGPQAGFEYAFAPEDGYVLTAIDVDGEPFGERVSSTAPTPADAAELGDRHEADYVMAGRQDGDVVTLHGRDADGSWSVIAADVDVDTAEEMCLWFDLTHHYQGRSPAGHHPLDDAVLAPEDGRMTAARAISLVVEQIRARRLDYPTQGLTADRFDGGWSVYAPVDVDDSDPMAFLDMPVGRSVFLISDAGRLKEISSSIPPRQAEEMFTAEEAYVRRTPAEERFMADLWDEVTRLDSESEGSAGISSFTVDDPSEEVIAARASRLVGPIAQQLALLGPRGWDRFTAIFSFTVSGEVAQLRFWAGKRSTEARVPEQIAVLVRRQRHLAARMPAGPWWRLVLTVSDSAGMGARMTTDYDYGDQPFPDEDLLGPEHYRNDLAAYPRAHTPAWLSAYAAEAGEPGPASRTAPHAAGASTPPSGPPQDRPASSPTRQAPTAQPDVVPPDPRNAPPASVPPQSPMPPAGPARTRGVPVLDTTVGWTHLHADPQVITYGRKSIALDEVEWVSYSATQIAEKRFMFPTFYNNKWEFQVGRYPYYGGQKVSVLFSKGGRRAEQPEEWAFLVNLARQYLEPRLLAELVAQVRRGETVTIGGSVKVNQAGIACKKPRLALPWESLSAPQLHNGMICVYQASAEKPVLTLPLSHPNAALIPDLFATLTS
;
A
#
# COMPACT_ATOMS: atom_id res chain seq x y z
N MET A 1 -25.66 41.74 44.45
CA MET A 1 -26.79 41.87 43.51
C MET A 1 -26.44 41.05 42.27
N THR A 2 -27.07 39.89 42.10
CA THR A 2 -26.90 39.05 40.91
C THR A 2 -27.78 39.60 39.79
N GLY A 3 -27.16 40.36 38.88
CA GLY A 3 -27.81 40.79 37.63
C GLY A 3 -27.75 39.68 36.57
N TYR A 4 -28.67 39.74 35.61
CA TYR A 4 -28.62 38.93 34.40
C TYR A 4 -27.65 39.59 33.42
N VAL A 5 -26.80 38.78 32.77
CA VAL A 5 -25.84 39.25 31.77
C VAL A 5 -26.37 38.89 30.39
N MET A 6 -26.74 39.90 29.60
CA MET A 6 -27.13 39.76 28.20
C MET A 6 -25.91 39.98 27.31
N ALA A 7 -25.57 39.03 26.45
CA ALA A 7 -24.49 39.17 25.47
C ALA A 7 -25.02 38.97 24.04
N ALA A 8 -24.86 39.99 23.20
CA ALA A 8 -25.11 39.91 21.76
C ALA A 8 -23.91 39.23 21.09
N THR A 9 -24.18 38.29 20.19
CA THR A 9 -23.17 37.33 19.72
C THR A 9 -23.38 36.91 18.27
N ASP A 10 -22.31 36.52 17.59
CA ASP A 10 -22.35 35.90 16.26
C ASP A 10 -22.62 34.38 16.31
N ALA A 11 -22.71 33.75 15.14
CA ALA A 11 -22.96 32.32 14.97
C ALA A 11 -21.87 31.42 15.61
N ASP A 12 -20.64 31.91 15.73
CA ASP A 12 -19.50 31.19 16.30
C ASP A 12 -19.40 31.28 17.83
N GLY A 13 -20.27 32.07 18.48
CA GLY A 13 -20.30 32.23 19.94
C GLY A 13 -19.55 33.45 20.46
N LYS A 14 -18.95 34.26 19.59
CA LYS A 14 -18.14 35.42 19.98
C LYS A 14 -19.05 36.54 20.47
N ARG A 15 -18.74 37.11 21.64
CA ARG A 15 -19.46 38.25 22.20
C ARG A 15 -19.06 39.53 21.47
N LEU A 16 -20.06 40.23 20.93
CA LEU A 16 -19.92 41.49 20.21
C LEU A 16 -20.32 42.68 21.09
N ALA A 17 -21.28 42.49 22.01
CA ALA A 17 -21.62 43.44 23.05
C ALA A 17 -22.19 42.72 24.29
N GLU A 18 -22.11 43.34 25.46
CA GLU A 18 -22.61 42.80 26.72
C GLU A 18 -23.28 43.89 27.57
N ARG A 19 -24.38 43.56 28.26
CA ARG A 19 -25.13 44.46 29.14
C ARG A 19 -25.68 43.71 30.34
N VAL A 20 -25.49 44.27 31.54
CA VAL A 20 -26.05 43.71 32.79
C VAL A 20 -27.41 44.37 33.08
N VAL A 21 -28.42 43.57 33.40
CA VAL A 21 -29.76 44.02 33.77
C VAL A 21 -30.18 43.43 35.13
N SER A 22 -30.91 44.21 35.93
CA SER A 22 -31.22 43.87 37.33
C SER A 22 -32.34 42.84 37.51
N THR A 23 -33.05 42.50 36.44
CA THR A 23 -34.18 41.56 36.38
C THR A 23 -34.08 40.74 35.10
N ALA A 24 -34.73 39.57 35.03
CA ALA A 24 -34.76 38.77 33.82
C ALA A 24 -35.33 39.60 32.64
N PRO A 25 -34.60 39.72 31.51
CA PRO A 25 -35.05 40.53 30.38
C PRO A 25 -36.19 39.84 29.64
N ALA A 26 -37.21 40.62 29.25
CA ALA A 26 -38.29 40.11 28.41
C ALA A 26 -37.82 39.93 26.95
N LEU A 27 -38.48 39.04 26.20
CA LEU A 27 -38.13 38.74 24.79
C LEU A 27 -38.00 40.00 23.91
N GLY A 28 -38.88 40.99 24.08
CA GLY A 28 -38.80 42.26 23.34
C GLY A 28 -37.58 43.12 23.70
N GLU A 29 -37.08 43.02 24.93
CA GLU A 29 -35.85 43.69 25.35
C GLU A 29 -34.60 42.96 24.81
N VAL A 30 -34.65 41.63 24.77
CA VAL A 30 -33.62 40.80 24.14
C VAL A 30 -33.53 41.07 22.63
N ALA A 31 -34.68 41.08 21.94
CA ALA A 31 -34.79 41.41 20.53
C ALA A 31 -34.21 42.79 20.20
N GLY A 32 -34.62 43.83 20.95
CA GLY A 32 -34.08 45.18 20.77
C GLY A 32 -32.58 45.29 21.04
N PHE A 33 -32.04 44.47 21.97
CA PHE A 33 -30.60 44.41 22.23
C PHE A 33 -29.83 43.71 21.10
N GLY A 34 -30.36 42.62 20.54
CA GLY A 34 -29.75 41.94 19.39
C GLY A 34 -29.80 42.76 18.11
N ASP A 35 -30.95 43.40 17.83
CA ASP A 35 -31.15 44.25 16.66
C ASP A 35 -30.25 45.49 16.66
N SER A 36 -30.11 46.15 17.82
CA SER A 36 -29.23 47.33 17.96
C SER A 36 -27.74 47.01 17.72
N HIS A 37 -27.32 45.76 17.90
CA HIS A 37 -25.96 45.28 17.62
C HIS A 37 -25.84 44.50 16.31
N ARG A 38 -26.93 44.40 15.51
CA ARG A 38 -27.00 43.64 14.25
C ARG A 38 -26.58 42.17 14.39
N THR A 39 -26.96 41.52 15.48
CA THR A 39 -26.65 40.12 15.75
C THR A 39 -27.90 39.25 15.66
N ASN A 40 -27.78 38.03 15.13
CA ASN A 40 -28.89 37.06 15.11
C ASN A 40 -29.04 36.28 16.42
N TYR A 41 -28.11 36.43 17.38
CA TYR A 41 -28.12 35.69 18.65
C TYR A 41 -27.85 36.56 19.86
N VAL A 42 -28.65 36.41 20.92
CA VAL A 42 -28.38 36.98 22.24
C VAL A 42 -28.46 35.87 23.28
N SER A 43 -27.39 35.70 24.07
CA SER A 43 -27.41 34.83 25.23
C SER A 43 -27.66 35.62 26.51
N VAL A 44 -28.50 35.09 27.39
CA VAL A 44 -28.79 35.67 28.71
C VAL A 44 -28.37 34.66 29.78
N ARG A 45 -27.48 35.06 30.68
CA ARG A 45 -26.95 34.22 31.76
C ARG A 45 -27.31 34.81 33.12
N HIS A 46 -27.66 33.94 34.07
CA HIS A 46 -27.83 34.30 35.48
C HIS A 46 -26.98 33.37 36.35
N GLY A 47 -26.07 33.91 37.14
CA GLY A 47 -25.09 33.10 37.89
C GLY A 47 -23.97 32.56 36.99
N HIS A 48 -23.60 31.29 37.16
CA HIS A 48 -22.45 30.68 36.49
C HIS A 48 -22.76 29.68 35.38
N ASP A 49 -23.83 28.90 35.50
CA ASP A 49 -23.95 27.62 34.76
C ASP A 49 -25.07 27.61 33.71
N ASP A 50 -26.19 28.31 33.95
CA ASP A 50 -27.38 28.27 33.09
C ASP A 50 -27.44 29.47 32.11
N ILE A 51 -27.58 29.17 30.82
CA ILE A 51 -27.65 30.16 29.73
C ILE A 51 -28.90 29.93 28.90
N THR A 52 -29.75 30.96 28.80
CA THR A 52 -30.85 31.00 27.82
C THR A 52 -30.35 31.66 26.53
N LEU A 53 -30.50 30.98 25.39
CA LEU A 53 -30.17 31.49 24.06
C LEU A 53 -31.44 31.94 23.34
N TYR A 54 -31.40 33.16 22.82
CA TYR A 54 -32.40 33.73 21.93
C TYR A 54 -31.82 33.85 20.53
N GLY A 55 -32.63 33.55 19.53
CA GLY A 55 -32.25 33.56 18.12
C GLY A 55 -33.25 34.34 17.28
N LYS A 56 -32.75 34.95 16.21
CA LYS A 56 -33.53 35.63 15.18
C LYS A 56 -33.60 34.74 13.94
N ASP A 57 -34.80 34.31 13.58
CA ASP A 57 -35.02 33.47 12.40
C ASP A 57 -34.89 34.25 11.08
N ALA A 58 -34.96 33.53 9.94
CA ALA A 58 -34.89 34.12 8.61
C ALA A 58 -36.04 35.12 8.29
N THR A 59 -37.16 35.08 9.01
CA THR A 59 -38.25 36.09 8.89
C THR A 59 -37.94 37.37 9.68
N GLY A 60 -36.88 37.34 10.48
CA GLY A 60 -36.51 38.41 11.41
C GLY A 60 -37.24 38.32 12.76
N THR A 61 -37.91 37.22 13.06
CA THR A 61 -38.65 37.04 14.32
C THR A 61 -37.71 36.48 15.39
N TRP A 62 -37.75 37.08 16.58
CA TRP A 62 -36.94 36.65 17.72
C TRP A 62 -37.70 35.61 18.57
N SER A 63 -37.04 34.50 18.91
CA SER A 63 -37.58 33.43 19.76
C SER A 63 -36.52 32.90 20.75
N VAL A 64 -36.94 32.08 21.72
CA VAL A 64 -36.04 31.31 22.59
C VAL A 64 -35.66 30.03 21.87
N LEU A 65 -34.37 29.80 21.62
CA LEU A 65 -33.87 28.57 21.00
C LEU A 65 -33.62 27.47 22.01
N VAL A 66 -33.09 27.85 23.18
CA VAL A 66 -32.92 26.96 24.33
C VAL A 66 -32.91 27.79 25.61
N ALA A 67 -33.59 27.32 26.65
CA ALA A 67 -33.61 27.97 27.96
C ALA A 67 -32.73 27.20 28.96
N ASP A 68 -32.10 27.94 29.86
CA ASP A 68 -31.36 27.45 31.03
C ASP A 68 -30.44 26.24 30.75
N ALA A 69 -29.63 26.35 29.69
CA ALA A 69 -28.78 25.27 29.20
C ALA A 69 -27.28 25.52 29.43
N PRO A 70 -26.47 24.45 29.58
CA PRO A 70 -25.02 24.55 29.63
C PRO A 70 -24.44 25.16 28.36
N ALA A 71 -23.30 25.86 28.50
CA ALA A 71 -22.65 26.57 27.39
C ALA A 71 -22.35 25.69 26.15
N ALA A 72 -22.04 24.40 26.33
CA ALA A 72 -21.81 23.46 25.22
C ALA A 72 -23.08 23.24 24.37
N VAL A 73 -24.24 23.09 25.01
CA VAL A 73 -25.54 22.94 24.32
C VAL A 73 -25.89 24.22 23.56
N VAL A 74 -25.61 25.38 24.15
CA VAL A 74 -25.81 26.70 23.51
C VAL A 74 -24.96 26.89 22.26
N VAL A 75 -23.78 26.28 22.16
CA VAL A 75 -22.96 26.30 20.93
C VAL A 75 -23.56 25.40 19.85
N VAL A 76 -24.01 24.19 20.20
CA VAL A 76 -24.63 23.24 19.24
C VAL A 76 -25.95 23.79 18.68
N MET A 77 -26.87 24.21 19.56
CA MET A 77 -28.19 24.74 19.16
C MET A 77 -28.07 25.98 18.28
N ARG A 78 -27.03 26.80 18.49
CA ARG A 78 -26.74 27.97 17.67
C ARG A 78 -26.27 27.60 16.26
N ARG A 79 -25.36 26.64 16.12
CA ARG A 79 -24.88 26.15 14.82
C ARG A 79 -25.99 25.49 14.02
N GLN A 80 -26.84 24.70 14.68
CA GLN A 80 -28.03 24.11 14.06
C GLN A 80 -29.01 25.18 13.59
N HIS A 81 -29.31 26.18 14.44
CA HIS A 81 -30.19 27.28 14.06
C HIS A 81 -29.62 28.12 12.90
N ASP A 82 -28.31 28.38 12.89
CA ASP A 82 -27.65 29.11 11.80
C ASP A 82 -27.76 28.36 10.47
N ALA A 83 -27.55 27.04 10.48
CA ALA A 83 -27.75 26.20 9.30
C ALA A 83 -29.19 26.27 8.79
N THR A 84 -30.20 26.22 9.67
CA THR A 84 -31.62 26.32 9.29
C THR A 84 -32.08 27.72 8.86
N CYS A 85 -31.33 28.77 9.18
CA CYS A 85 -31.69 30.17 8.86
C CYS A 85 -30.90 30.75 7.67
N ARG A 86 -30.01 29.97 7.06
CA ARG A 86 -29.45 30.33 5.75
C ARG A 86 -30.54 30.19 4.69
N PRO A 87 -30.84 31.24 3.89
CA PRO A 87 -31.62 31.03 2.69
C PRO A 87 -30.85 30.10 1.75
N ASP A 88 -31.56 29.22 1.05
CA ASP A 88 -30.98 28.43 -0.04
C ASP A 88 -30.28 29.36 -1.03
N PRO A 89 -29.08 29.00 -1.53
CA PRO A 89 -28.49 29.71 -2.65
C PRO A 89 -29.37 29.55 -3.89
N ASP A 90 -29.77 30.68 -4.45
CA ASP A 90 -30.69 30.79 -5.59
C ASP A 90 -30.02 30.23 -6.87
N TRP A 91 -30.29 28.96 -7.19
CA TRP A 91 -29.67 28.21 -8.30
C TRP A 91 -30.62 27.94 -9.48
N ASP A 92 -31.64 28.77 -9.70
CA ASP A 92 -32.38 28.79 -10.96
C ASP A 92 -31.58 29.55 -12.04
N GLY A 93 -30.49 28.91 -12.51
CA GLY A 93 -29.48 29.55 -13.36
C GLY A 93 -28.50 28.60 -14.05
N GLY A 94 -28.95 27.42 -14.51
CA GLY A 94 -28.14 26.58 -15.40
C GLY A 94 -27.72 27.34 -16.67
N PRO A 95 -26.50 27.08 -17.18
CA PRO A 95 -26.38 25.89 -18.01
C PRO A 95 -25.10 25.07 -17.82
N GLN A 96 -25.29 23.74 -17.96
CA GLN A 96 -24.33 22.72 -18.41
C GLN A 96 -23.05 22.49 -17.59
N ALA A 97 -22.87 21.23 -17.18
CA ALA A 97 -21.71 20.76 -16.46
C ALA A 97 -20.41 20.96 -17.27
N GLY A 98 -19.48 21.73 -16.70
CA GLY A 98 -18.06 21.64 -16.97
C GLY A 98 -17.34 21.38 -15.64
N PHE A 99 -16.60 20.27 -15.56
CA PHE A 99 -15.70 20.02 -14.43
C PHE A 99 -14.48 20.94 -14.53
N GLU A 100 -14.63 22.18 -14.07
CA GLU A 100 -13.53 23.14 -14.04
C GLU A 100 -12.63 22.86 -12.82
N TYR A 101 -11.54 22.13 -13.05
CA TYR A 101 -10.51 21.84 -12.04
C TYR A 101 -9.91 23.15 -11.50
N ALA A 102 -10.35 23.55 -10.30
CA ALA A 102 -9.73 24.64 -9.57
C ALA A 102 -8.34 24.19 -9.06
N PHE A 103 -7.27 24.82 -9.57
CA PHE A 103 -5.90 24.55 -9.12
C PHE A 103 -5.74 24.83 -7.62
N ALA A 104 -5.64 23.77 -6.83
CA ALA A 104 -5.21 23.81 -5.44
C ALA A 104 -3.68 24.01 -5.34
N PRO A 105 -3.15 24.56 -4.23
CA PRO A 105 -1.71 24.75 -4.05
C PRO A 105 -0.96 23.41 -3.91
N GLU A 106 0.24 23.33 -4.49
CA GLU A 106 1.12 22.15 -4.70
C GLU A 106 1.59 21.37 -3.43
N ASP A 107 0.98 21.58 -2.26
CA ASP A 107 1.40 20.96 -0.98
C ASP A 107 0.21 20.46 -0.12
N GLY A 108 -0.94 20.20 -0.76
CA GLY A 108 -2.17 19.70 -0.12
C GLY A 108 -2.21 18.19 0.17
N TYR A 109 -3.03 17.83 1.16
CA TYR A 109 -3.55 16.49 1.37
C TYR A 109 -4.98 16.40 0.84
N VAL A 110 -5.33 15.26 0.26
CA VAL A 110 -6.68 14.95 -0.22
C VAL A 110 -7.25 13.87 0.69
N LEU A 111 -8.45 14.11 1.23
CA LEU A 111 -9.29 13.09 1.84
C LEU A 111 -10.41 12.74 0.86
N THR A 112 -10.61 11.46 0.61
CA THR A 112 -11.62 10.95 -0.31
C THR A 112 -12.50 9.95 0.41
N ALA A 113 -13.81 10.20 0.46
CA ALA A 113 -14.80 9.22 0.87
C ALA A 113 -14.98 8.21 -0.28
N ILE A 114 -14.83 6.93 0.05
CA ILE A 114 -14.88 5.80 -0.89
C ILE A 114 -15.88 4.76 -0.40
N ASP A 115 -16.39 3.93 -1.30
CA ASP A 115 -17.15 2.74 -0.96
C ASP A 115 -16.24 1.51 -0.78
N VAL A 116 -16.84 0.33 -0.67
CA VAL A 116 -16.13 -0.95 -0.51
C VAL A 116 -15.44 -1.42 -1.79
N ASP A 117 -15.90 -0.97 -2.96
CA ASP A 117 -15.26 -1.18 -4.26
C ASP A 117 -14.01 -0.29 -4.41
N GLY A 118 -13.95 0.81 -3.66
CA GLY A 118 -12.90 1.83 -3.71
C GLY A 118 -13.27 3.05 -4.56
N GLU A 119 -14.50 3.11 -5.07
CA GLU A 119 -14.96 4.18 -5.94
C GLU A 119 -15.19 5.48 -5.13
N PRO A 120 -14.67 6.63 -5.59
CA PRO A 120 -14.73 7.88 -4.84
C PRO A 120 -16.05 8.62 -5.09
N PHE A 121 -16.73 9.03 -4.01
CA PHE A 121 -17.99 9.78 -4.09
C PHE A 121 -18.06 11.05 -3.20
N GLY A 122 -16.97 11.38 -2.52
CA GLY A 122 -16.81 12.68 -1.83
C GLY A 122 -15.33 13.03 -1.64
N GLU A 123 -14.97 14.30 -1.71
CA GLU A 123 -13.58 14.76 -1.57
C GLU A 123 -13.47 16.01 -0.69
N ARG A 124 -12.36 16.11 0.06
CA ARG A 124 -11.96 17.31 0.81
C ARG A 124 -10.45 17.50 0.79
N VAL A 125 -10.01 18.64 0.28
CA VAL A 125 -8.60 19.08 0.33
C VAL A 125 -8.29 19.74 1.68
N SER A 126 -7.13 19.41 2.26
CA SER A 126 -6.60 19.95 3.51
C SER A 126 -5.17 20.44 3.33
N SER A 127 -4.79 21.55 3.98
CA SER A 127 -3.41 22.06 4.00
C SER A 127 -2.53 21.44 5.11
N THR A 128 -3.11 20.59 5.95
CA THR A 128 -2.42 19.88 7.04
C THR A 128 -2.66 18.38 6.98
N ALA A 129 -1.73 17.60 7.53
CA ALA A 129 -1.84 16.14 7.58
C ALA A 129 -3.18 15.73 8.24
N PRO A 130 -4.01 14.90 7.57
CA PRO A 130 -5.32 14.53 8.07
C PRO A 130 -5.25 13.76 9.39
N THR A 131 -6.17 14.07 10.30
CA THR A 131 -6.37 13.32 11.54
C THR A 131 -7.54 12.34 11.40
N PRO A 132 -7.68 11.31 12.27
CA PRO A 132 -8.87 10.45 12.29
C PRO A 132 -10.19 11.23 12.51
N ALA A 133 -10.14 12.39 13.15
CA ALA A 133 -11.32 13.28 13.27
C ALA A 133 -11.66 13.96 11.94
N ASP A 134 -10.68 14.24 11.08
CA ASP A 134 -10.91 14.78 9.74
C ASP A 134 -11.48 13.72 8.79
N ALA A 135 -11.10 12.45 8.98
CA ALA A 135 -11.74 11.33 8.29
C ALA A 135 -13.19 11.15 8.77
N ALA A 136 -13.43 11.12 10.08
CA ALA A 136 -14.77 11.00 10.66
C ALA A 136 -15.74 12.10 10.16
N GLU A 137 -15.30 13.36 10.14
CA GLU A 137 -16.12 14.49 9.65
C GLU A 137 -16.46 14.39 8.16
N LEU A 138 -15.61 13.77 7.35
CA LEU A 138 -15.89 13.53 5.94
C LEU A 138 -16.81 12.32 5.76
N GLY A 139 -16.55 11.20 6.46
CA GLY A 139 -17.38 10.00 6.41
C GLY A 139 -18.80 10.27 6.88
N ASP A 140 -18.98 10.92 8.03
CA ASP A 140 -20.31 11.30 8.55
C ASP A 140 -21.07 12.27 7.64
N ARG A 141 -20.37 13.12 6.86
CA ARG A 141 -21.01 14.02 5.88
C ARG A 141 -21.57 13.28 4.67
N HIS A 142 -20.89 12.22 4.24
CA HIS A 142 -21.21 11.47 3.02
C HIS A 142 -21.87 10.12 3.29
N GLU A 143 -22.13 9.77 4.56
CA GLU A 143 -22.60 8.45 4.99
C GLU A 143 -21.64 7.31 4.55
N ALA A 144 -20.34 7.60 4.49
CA ALA A 144 -19.30 6.65 4.11
C ALA A 144 -18.67 5.96 5.32
N ASP A 145 -18.44 4.65 5.22
CA ASP A 145 -17.70 3.88 6.23
C ASP A 145 -16.18 3.90 6.03
N TYR A 146 -15.70 4.40 4.87
CA TYR A 146 -14.29 4.41 4.49
C TYR A 146 -13.84 5.78 3.99
N VAL A 147 -12.64 6.21 4.41
CA VAL A 147 -12.00 7.44 3.93
C VAL A 147 -10.51 7.19 3.65
N MET A 148 -10.09 7.46 2.41
CA MET A 148 -8.70 7.41 1.99
C MET A 148 -8.07 8.81 2.12
N ALA A 149 -6.91 8.91 2.77
CA ALA A 149 -6.19 10.17 2.99
C ALA A 149 -4.79 10.12 2.37
N GLY A 150 -4.55 10.90 1.32
CA GLY A 150 -3.29 10.93 0.57
C GLY A 150 -2.69 12.34 0.44
N ARG A 151 -1.50 12.45 -0.16
CA ARG A 151 -1.04 13.69 -0.80
C ARG A 151 -1.50 13.70 -2.25
N GLN A 152 -1.81 14.88 -2.79
CA GLN A 152 -2.34 15.02 -4.16
C GLN A 152 -1.43 14.40 -5.24
N ASP A 153 -0.10 14.47 -5.06
CA ASP A 153 0.92 13.86 -5.93
C ASP A 153 1.55 12.58 -5.33
N GLY A 154 0.83 11.83 -4.49
CA GLY A 154 1.39 10.73 -3.71
C GLY A 154 0.80 9.35 -4.01
N ASP A 155 1.64 8.41 -4.47
CA ASP A 155 1.34 6.96 -4.58
C ASP A 155 1.12 6.25 -3.22
N VAL A 156 0.86 7.02 -2.15
CA VAL A 156 0.85 6.57 -0.76
C VAL A 156 -0.29 7.26 0.00
N VAL A 157 -1.10 6.42 0.65
CA VAL A 157 -2.33 6.79 1.33
C VAL A 157 -2.41 6.18 2.72
N THR A 158 -3.25 6.78 3.57
CA THR A 158 -3.71 6.24 4.84
C THR A 158 -5.19 5.91 4.71
N LEU A 159 -5.56 4.66 5.00
CA LEU A 159 -6.95 4.22 4.98
C LEU A 159 -7.53 4.34 6.39
N HIS A 160 -8.63 5.08 6.50
CA HIS A 160 -9.46 5.19 7.69
C HIS A 160 -10.75 4.38 7.48
N GLY A 161 -11.17 3.68 8.52
CA GLY A 161 -12.43 2.96 8.55
C GLY A 161 -13.26 3.33 9.78
N ARG A 162 -14.57 3.18 9.63
CA ARG A 162 -15.54 3.29 10.71
C ARG A 162 -15.73 1.92 11.36
N ASP A 163 -15.40 1.75 12.62
CA ASP A 163 -15.71 0.53 13.37
C ASP A 163 -17.23 0.35 13.58
N ALA A 164 -17.68 -0.87 13.85
CA ALA A 164 -19.11 -1.20 14.02
C ALA A 164 -19.80 -0.50 15.22
N ASP A 165 -19.03 0.13 16.13
CA ASP A 165 -19.54 1.00 17.20
C ASP A 165 -19.67 2.48 16.78
N GLY A 166 -19.33 2.79 15.52
CA GLY A 166 -19.34 4.12 14.93
C GLY A 166 -18.07 4.94 15.18
N SER A 167 -17.07 4.40 15.88
CA SER A 167 -15.76 5.05 16.05
C SER A 167 -14.92 4.97 14.77
N TRP A 168 -13.89 5.82 14.65
CA TRP A 168 -13.04 5.87 13.45
C TRP A 168 -11.59 5.55 13.80
N SER A 169 -11.01 4.59 13.07
CA SER A 169 -9.65 4.09 13.28
C SER A 169 -8.83 4.11 11.99
N VAL A 170 -7.51 3.93 12.13
CA VAL A 170 -6.58 3.81 10.98
C VAL A 170 -6.38 2.33 10.69
N ILE A 171 -6.88 1.87 9.54
CA ILE A 171 -6.77 0.48 9.10
C ILE A 171 -5.33 0.19 8.62
N ALA A 172 -4.81 1.10 7.79
CA ALA A 172 -3.48 1.01 7.20
C ALA A 172 -2.90 2.41 6.98
N ALA A 173 -1.62 2.59 7.28
CA ALA A 173 -0.92 3.86 7.09
C ALA A 173 0.31 3.70 6.18
N ASP A 174 0.56 4.71 5.35
CA ASP A 174 1.65 4.78 4.37
C ASP A 174 1.68 3.59 3.37
N VAL A 175 0.50 3.13 2.94
CA VAL A 175 0.31 2.04 1.96
C VAL A 175 0.06 2.56 0.54
N ASP A 176 0.26 1.75 -0.49
CA ASP A 176 -0.17 2.08 -1.87
C ASP A 176 -1.67 1.87 -2.03
N VAL A 177 -2.26 2.46 -3.07
CA VAL A 177 -3.71 2.37 -3.35
C VAL A 177 -4.16 0.91 -3.47
N ASP A 178 -3.46 0.07 -4.24
CA ASP A 178 -3.77 -1.37 -4.36
C ASP A 178 -3.81 -2.07 -2.99
N THR A 179 -2.87 -1.71 -2.10
CA THR A 179 -2.82 -2.25 -0.73
C THR A 179 -3.90 -1.64 0.16
N ALA A 180 -4.30 -0.40 -0.06
CA ALA A 180 -5.43 0.22 0.63
C ALA A 180 -6.75 -0.45 0.23
N GLU A 181 -7.00 -0.72 -1.05
CA GLU A 181 -8.15 -1.49 -1.53
C GLU A 181 -8.22 -2.88 -0.90
N GLU A 182 -7.12 -3.64 -0.92
CA GLU A 182 -7.04 -4.97 -0.32
C GLU A 182 -7.23 -4.97 1.22
N MET A 183 -6.86 -3.87 1.90
CA MET A 183 -7.11 -3.66 3.33
C MET A 183 -8.54 -3.15 3.61
N CYS A 184 -9.14 -2.39 2.71
CA CYS A 184 -10.53 -1.93 2.78
C CYS A 184 -11.48 -3.14 2.74
N LEU A 185 -11.31 -4.00 1.73
CA LEU A 185 -12.08 -5.24 1.58
C LEU A 185 -11.88 -6.24 2.71
N TRP A 186 -10.69 -6.27 3.32
CA TRP A 186 -10.45 -7.06 4.52
C TRP A 186 -11.19 -6.51 5.73
N PHE A 187 -11.18 -5.18 5.91
CA PHE A 187 -11.86 -4.54 7.02
C PHE A 187 -13.38 -4.69 6.89
N ASP A 188 -13.92 -4.51 5.68
CA ASP A 188 -15.33 -4.77 5.36
C ASP A 188 -15.74 -6.20 5.74
N LEU A 189 -15.03 -7.20 5.21
CA LEU A 189 -15.23 -8.62 5.50
C LEU A 189 -15.26 -8.95 7.00
N THR A 190 -14.55 -8.16 7.82
CA THR A 190 -14.37 -8.43 9.24
C THR A 190 -15.22 -7.56 10.18
N HIS A 191 -15.80 -6.46 9.70
CA HIS A 191 -16.57 -5.51 10.51
C HIS A 191 -17.96 -5.15 9.95
N HIS A 192 -18.15 -5.15 8.63
CA HIS A 192 -19.36 -4.64 7.95
C HIS A 192 -20.11 -5.69 7.13
N TYR A 193 -19.45 -6.73 6.64
CA TYR A 193 -20.04 -7.69 5.71
C TYR A 193 -21.30 -8.38 6.27
N GLN A 194 -22.45 -8.09 5.65
CA GLN A 194 -23.77 -8.57 6.09
C GLN A 194 -24.25 -9.83 5.34
N GLY A 195 -23.36 -10.49 4.60
CA GLY A 195 -23.75 -11.53 3.64
C GLY A 195 -24.15 -10.94 2.28
N ARG A 196 -24.61 -11.81 1.39
CA ARG A 196 -24.95 -11.45 0.00
C ARG A 196 -26.23 -10.61 -0.06
N SER A 197 -26.11 -9.34 -0.42
CA SER A 197 -27.26 -8.46 -0.58
C SER A 197 -28.03 -8.78 -1.88
N PRO A 198 -29.37 -8.87 -1.87
CA PRO A 198 -30.15 -9.02 -3.10
C PRO A 198 -30.28 -7.72 -3.91
N ALA A 199 -29.74 -6.60 -3.41
CA ALA A 199 -29.93 -5.25 -3.98
C ALA A 199 -28.67 -4.63 -4.62
N GLY A 200 -27.52 -5.29 -4.56
CA GLY A 200 -26.24 -4.83 -5.12
C GLY A 200 -25.24 -5.98 -5.23
N HIS A 201 -24.20 -5.80 -6.05
CA HIS A 201 -23.13 -6.78 -6.21
C HIS A 201 -21.98 -6.44 -5.27
N HIS A 202 -21.58 -7.35 -4.37
CA HIS A 202 -20.44 -7.12 -3.49
C HIS A 202 -19.15 -7.74 -4.08
N PRO A 203 -17.96 -7.11 -3.95
CA PRO A 203 -16.67 -7.65 -4.43
C PRO A 203 -16.28 -9.06 -3.98
N LEU A 204 -16.96 -9.61 -2.97
CA LEU A 204 -16.75 -10.94 -2.42
C LEU A 204 -17.87 -11.94 -2.76
N ASP A 205 -18.91 -11.51 -3.49
CA ASP A 205 -19.99 -12.38 -3.99
C ASP A 205 -19.55 -13.24 -5.19
N ASP A 206 -18.50 -12.81 -5.89
CA ASP A 206 -17.86 -13.57 -6.97
C ASP A 206 -17.00 -14.69 -6.38
N ALA A 207 -17.67 -15.78 -6.01
CA ALA A 207 -17.00 -17.02 -5.63
C ALA A 207 -16.13 -17.51 -6.80
N VAL A 208 -14.80 -17.55 -6.59
CA VAL A 208 -13.87 -18.22 -7.50
C VAL A 208 -14.18 -19.72 -7.48
N LEU A 209 -15.07 -20.15 -8.39
CA LEU A 209 -15.55 -21.51 -8.47
C LEU A 209 -14.38 -22.46 -8.65
N ALA A 210 -14.18 -23.36 -7.68
CA ALA A 210 -13.25 -24.46 -7.85
C ALA A 210 -13.71 -25.31 -9.06
N PRO A 211 -12.78 -25.75 -9.94
CA PRO A 211 -13.13 -26.58 -11.09
C PRO A 211 -13.86 -27.84 -10.64
N GLU A 212 -14.90 -28.26 -11.38
CA GLU A 212 -15.85 -29.28 -10.90
C GLU A 212 -15.19 -30.62 -10.57
N ASP A 213 -14.12 -30.99 -11.27
CA ASP A 213 -13.31 -32.20 -11.04
C ASP A 213 -12.53 -32.20 -9.70
N GLY A 214 -12.52 -31.07 -8.97
CA GLY A 214 -11.80 -30.87 -7.71
C GLY A 214 -12.66 -30.76 -6.45
N ARG A 215 -13.99 -30.87 -6.53
CA ARG A 215 -14.87 -30.70 -5.35
C ARG A 215 -14.70 -31.83 -4.33
N MET A 216 -14.69 -31.47 -3.04
CA MET A 216 -14.53 -32.42 -1.95
C MET A 216 -15.81 -33.26 -1.76
N THR A 217 -15.64 -34.54 -1.40
CA THR A 217 -16.77 -35.41 -1.03
C THR A 217 -17.14 -35.25 0.45
N ALA A 218 -18.42 -35.41 0.78
CA ALA A 218 -18.93 -35.43 2.16
C ALA A 218 -18.13 -36.36 3.09
N ALA A 219 -17.77 -37.56 2.61
CA ALA A 219 -16.97 -38.53 3.35
C ALA A 219 -15.55 -38.02 3.67
N ARG A 220 -14.92 -37.25 2.76
CA ARG A 220 -13.62 -36.62 3.03
C ARG A 220 -13.75 -35.46 4.01
N ALA A 221 -14.79 -34.64 3.90
CA ALA A 221 -15.08 -33.55 4.84
C ALA A 221 -15.27 -34.08 6.28
N ILE A 222 -16.10 -35.12 6.46
CA ILE A 222 -16.28 -35.79 7.77
C ILE A 222 -14.96 -36.36 8.28
N SER A 223 -14.16 -36.97 7.41
CA SER A 223 -12.86 -37.55 7.80
C SER A 223 -11.89 -36.49 8.33
N LEU A 224 -11.78 -35.33 7.66
CA LEU A 224 -10.95 -34.20 8.11
C LEU A 224 -11.42 -33.65 9.48
N VAL A 225 -12.73 -33.57 9.71
CA VAL A 225 -13.31 -33.14 11.00
C VAL A 225 -13.00 -34.15 12.11
N VAL A 226 -13.14 -35.46 11.85
CA VAL A 226 -12.79 -36.50 12.81
C VAL A 226 -11.28 -36.51 13.13
N GLU A 227 -10.43 -36.29 12.13
CA GLU A 227 -8.98 -36.10 12.31
C GLU A 227 -8.69 -34.90 13.23
N GLN A 228 -9.31 -33.74 12.96
CA GLN A 228 -9.15 -32.51 13.74
C GLN A 228 -9.62 -32.65 15.20
N ILE A 229 -10.79 -33.25 15.43
CA ILE A 229 -11.34 -33.51 16.78
C ILE A 229 -10.36 -34.35 17.60
N ARG A 230 -9.78 -35.39 16.99
CA ARG A 230 -8.80 -36.28 17.64
C ARG A 230 -7.47 -35.56 17.91
N ALA A 231 -6.96 -34.80 16.95
CA ALA A 231 -5.70 -34.06 17.07
C ALA A 231 -5.77 -33.01 18.20
N ARG A 232 -6.86 -32.23 18.24
CA ARG A 232 -7.10 -31.20 19.26
C ARG A 232 -7.68 -31.74 20.58
N ARG A 233 -8.08 -33.02 20.63
CA ARG A 233 -8.77 -33.66 21.77
C ARG A 233 -10.04 -32.90 22.19
N LEU A 234 -10.84 -32.46 21.21
CA LEU A 234 -12.11 -31.79 21.46
C LEU A 234 -13.11 -32.79 22.04
N ASP A 235 -13.94 -32.33 22.98
CA ASP A 235 -15.05 -33.10 23.54
C ASP A 235 -16.26 -33.04 22.57
N TYR A 236 -16.11 -33.70 21.43
CA TYR A 236 -17.07 -33.71 20.32
C TYR A 236 -17.20 -35.12 19.74
N PRO A 237 -18.42 -35.59 19.39
CA PRO A 237 -18.61 -36.93 18.83
C PRO A 237 -17.89 -37.12 17.49
N THR A 238 -17.31 -38.30 17.28
CA THR A 238 -16.63 -38.68 16.01
C THR A 238 -17.41 -39.70 15.18
N GLN A 239 -18.66 -39.96 15.55
CA GLN A 239 -19.60 -40.84 14.84
C GLN A 239 -20.95 -40.13 14.69
N GLY A 240 -21.72 -40.48 13.66
CA GLY A 240 -23.04 -39.88 13.41
C GLY A 240 -23.00 -38.43 12.90
N LEU A 241 -21.86 -37.95 12.40
CA LEU A 241 -21.73 -36.61 11.84
C LEU A 241 -22.46 -36.50 10.49
N THR A 242 -23.22 -35.42 10.33
CA THR A 242 -23.85 -35.01 9.07
C THR A 242 -22.93 -34.02 8.34
N ALA A 243 -23.01 -33.98 7.01
CA ALA A 243 -22.28 -33.05 6.16
C ALA A 243 -23.22 -32.46 5.10
N ASP A 244 -23.56 -31.19 5.26
CA ASP A 244 -24.42 -30.45 4.33
C ASP A 244 -23.57 -29.62 3.35
N ARG A 245 -24.01 -29.53 2.10
CA ARG A 245 -23.30 -28.82 1.03
C ARG A 245 -23.75 -27.38 0.93
N PHE A 246 -22.79 -26.46 0.84
CA PHE A 246 -23.01 -25.06 0.43
C PHE A 246 -22.04 -24.68 -0.71
N ASP A 247 -22.15 -23.47 -1.26
CA ASP A 247 -21.40 -23.05 -2.44
C ASP A 247 -19.87 -23.12 -2.21
N GLY A 248 -19.40 -22.64 -1.06
CA GLY A 248 -17.98 -22.65 -0.67
C GLY A 248 -17.44 -23.97 -0.09
N GLY A 249 -18.28 -25.01 0.12
CA GLY A 249 -17.82 -26.29 0.67
C GLY A 249 -18.86 -27.08 1.47
N TRP A 250 -18.46 -27.58 2.64
CA TRP A 250 -19.26 -28.46 3.50
C TRP A 250 -19.40 -27.93 4.94
N SER A 251 -20.61 -27.99 5.48
CA SER A 251 -20.93 -27.74 6.88
C SER A 251 -21.11 -29.08 7.60
N VAL A 252 -20.24 -29.38 8.57
CA VAL A 252 -20.19 -30.67 9.26
C VAL A 252 -20.50 -30.49 10.74
N TYR A 253 -21.46 -31.25 11.24
CA TYR A 253 -21.96 -31.13 12.61
C TYR A 253 -22.56 -32.44 13.12
N ALA A 254 -22.69 -32.56 14.44
CA ALA A 254 -23.48 -33.61 15.07
C ALA A 254 -24.97 -33.19 15.12
N PRO A 255 -25.89 -33.96 14.49
CA PRO A 255 -27.32 -33.69 14.58
C PRO A 255 -27.82 -33.82 16.03
N VAL A 256 -28.92 -33.15 16.35
CA VAL A 256 -29.65 -33.33 17.61
C VAL A 256 -30.95 -34.03 17.29
N ASP A 257 -31.17 -35.18 17.91
CA ASP A 257 -32.50 -35.77 18.00
C ASP A 257 -33.32 -34.93 19.00
N VAL A 258 -34.16 -34.04 18.47
CA VAL A 258 -35.18 -33.32 19.26
C VAL A 258 -36.45 -34.18 19.23
N ASP A 259 -37.04 -34.45 20.39
CA ASP A 259 -38.35 -35.12 20.42
C ASP A 259 -39.45 -34.13 20.04
N ASP A 260 -39.89 -34.18 18.78
CA ASP A 260 -41.00 -33.39 18.24
C ASP A 260 -42.31 -33.56 19.04
N SER A 261 -42.40 -34.56 19.93
CA SER A 261 -43.53 -34.78 20.84
C SER A 261 -43.55 -33.84 22.06
N ASP A 262 -42.42 -33.22 22.43
CA ASP A 262 -42.31 -32.30 23.56
C ASP A 262 -42.07 -30.85 23.09
N PRO A 263 -43.07 -29.95 23.24
CA PRO A 263 -42.93 -28.53 22.93
C PRO A 263 -41.80 -27.80 23.70
N MET A 264 -41.25 -28.39 24.75
CA MET A 264 -40.18 -27.83 25.56
C MET A 264 -38.78 -28.35 25.20
N ALA A 265 -38.66 -29.39 24.36
CA ALA A 265 -37.37 -30.02 24.02
C ALA A 265 -36.35 -29.07 23.35
N PHE A 266 -36.82 -27.97 22.77
CA PHE A 266 -35.96 -26.88 22.28
C PHE A 266 -35.07 -26.28 23.38
N LEU A 267 -35.53 -26.23 24.65
CA LEU A 267 -34.75 -25.71 25.78
C LEU A 267 -33.58 -26.63 26.18
N ASP A 268 -33.67 -27.91 25.83
CA ASP A 268 -32.62 -28.91 26.07
C ASP A 268 -31.59 -28.97 24.92
N MET A 269 -31.78 -28.22 23.83
CA MET A 269 -30.75 -28.08 22.79
C MET A 269 -29.51 -27.38 23.35
N PRO A 270 -28.31 -28.01 23.32
CA PRO A 270 -27.11 -27.37 23.82
C PRO A 270 -26.72 -26.19 22.91
N VAL A 271 -26.67 -25.00 23.51
CA VAL A 271 -26.30 -23.74 22.84
C VAL A 271 -24.78 -23.61 22.79
N GLY A 272 -24.22 -23.11 21.68
CA GLY A 272 -22.79 -22.88 21.52
C GLY A 272 -21.98 -24.15 21.22
N ARG A 273 -22.55 -25.09 20.47
CA ARG A 273 -21.84 -26.28 19.98
C ARG A 273 -20.96 -25.94 18.79
N SER A 274 -19.87 -26.67 18.61
CA SER A 274 -19.02 -26.53 17.42
C SER A 274 -19.77 -27.00 16.16
N VAL A 275 -19.71 -26.19 15.11
CA VAL A 275 -19.97 -26.57 13.72
C VAL A 275 -18.66 -26.38 12.96
N PHE A 276 -18.35 -27.27 12.04
CA PHE A 276 -17.11 -27.23 11.27
C PHE A 276 -17.41 -26.91 9.81
N LEU A 277 -16.91 -25.77 9.32
CA LEU A 277 -16.98 -25.40 7.90
C LEU A 277 -15.68 -25.82 7.21
N ILE A 278 -15.79 -26.52 6.09
CA ILE A 278 -14.66 -27.05 5.32
C ILE A 278 -14.75 -26.60 3.87
N SER A 279 -13.78 -25.82 3.38
CA SER A 279 -13.73 -25.45 1.96
C SER A 279 -13.29 -26.63 1.10
N ASP A 280 -13.64 -26.64 -0.19
CA ASP A 280 -13.27 -27.73 -1.10
C ASP A 280 -11.75 -27.98 -1.18
N ALA A 281 -10.92 -26.99 -0.86
CA ALA A 281 -9.47 -27.12 -0.80
C ALA A 281 -8.93 -27.75 0.50
N GLY A 282 -9.77 -28.03 1.50
CA GLY A 282 -9.37 -28.62 2.78
C GLY A 282 -9.33 -27.67 3.97
N ARG A 283 -9.62 -26.37 3.81
CA ARG A 283 -9.55 -25.40 4.91
C ARG A 283 -10.68 -25.64 5.90
N LEU A 284 -10.36 -26.08 7.11
CA LEU A 284 -11.33 -26.33 8.18
C LEU A 284 -11.36 -25.16 9.17
N LYS A 285 -12.55 -24.60 9.42
CA LYS A 285 -12.81 -23.58 10.44
C LYS A 285 -13.86 -24.08 11.42
N GLU A 286 -13.56 -23.98 12.71
CA GLU A 286 -14.52 -24.25 13.78
C GLU A 286 -15.26 -22.96 14.13
N ILE A 287 -16.59 -23.04 14.18
CA ILE A 287 -17.49 -21.93 14.51
C ILE A 287 -18.49 -22.35 15.59
N SER A 288 -19.02 -21.38 16.32
CA SER A 288 -20.09 -21.62 17.30
C SER A 288 -21.46 -21.68 16.59
N SER A 289 -22.29 -22.66 16.96
CA SER A 289 -23.69 -22.77 16.56
C SER A 289 -24.59 -21.63 17.07
N SER A 290 -24.02 -20.65 17.78
CA SER A 290 -24.69 -19.38 18.11
C SER A 290 -24.70 -18.38 16.94
N ILE A 291 -23.87 -18.59 15.92
CA ILE A 291 -23.95 -17.86 14.65
C ILE A 291 -24.96 -18.61 13.77
N PRO A 292 -25.95 -17.93 13.16
CA PRO A 292 -26.88 -18.57 12.22
C PRO A 292 -26.13 -19.29 11.09
N PRO A 293 -26.49 -20.55 10.73
CA PRO A 293 -25.72 -21.34 9.76
C PRO A 293 -25.46 -20.62 8.44
N ARG A 294 -26.50 -20.05 7.82
CA ARG A 294 -26.39 -19.27 6.59
C ARG A 294 -25.38 -18.12 6.70
N GLN A 295 -25.43 -17.33 7.78
CA GLN A 295 -24.50 -16.20 7.97
C GLN A 295 -23.06 -16.69 8.11
N ALA A 296 -22.85 -17.83 8.78
CA ALA A 296 -21.53 -18.40 8.94
C ALA A 296 -20.98 -19.02 7.64
N GLU A 297 -21.84 -19.66 6.84
CA GLU A 297 -21.55 -20.17 5.50
C GLU A 297 -21.21 -19.04 4.52
N GLU A 298 -21.98 -17.95 4.53
CA GLU A 298 -21.75 -16.74 3.73
C GLU A 298 -20.42 -16.08 4.10
N MET A 299 -20.15 -15.84 5.38
CA MET A 299 -18.90 -15.23 5.84
C MET A 299 -17.67 -16.13 5.57
N PHE A 300 -17.80 -17.45 5.70
CA PHE A 300 -16.73 -18.38 5.34
C PHE A 300 -16.48 -18.42 3.82
N THR A 301 -17.54 -18.32 3.02
CA THR A 301 -17.43 -18.24 1.55
C THR A 301 -16.76 -16.93 1.14
N ALA A 302 -17.15 -15.80 1.73
CA ALA A 302 -16.53 -14.50 1.50
C ALA A 302 -15.04 -14.46 1.94
N GLU A 303 -14.67 -15.16 3.02
CA GLU A 303 -13.26 -15.34 3.39
C GLU A 303 -12.45 -16.15 2.38
N GLU A 304 -12.98 -17.25 1.84
CA GLU A 304 -12.30 -18.01 0.79
C GLU A 304 -12.24 -17.20 -0.52
N ALA A 305 -13.30 -16.45 -0.85
CA ALA A 305 -13.33 -15.53 -1.99
C ALA A 305 -12.26 -14.44 -1.85
N TYR A 306 -12.18 -13.76 -0.69
CA TYR A 306 -11.16 -12.75 -0.40
C TYR A 306 -9.74 -13.34 -0.51
N VAL A 307 -9.47 -14.50 0.08
CA VAL A 307 -8.14 -15.13 0.01
C VAL A 307 -7.76 -15.44 -1.45
N ARG A 308 -8.69 -15.97 -2.25
CA ARG A 308 -8.49 -16.41 -3.65
C ARG A 308 -8.68 -15.30 -4.68
N ARG A 309 -9.09 -14.11 -4.24
CA ARG A 309 -9.48 -12.94 -5.05
C ARG A 309 -8.41 -12.61 -6.11
N THR A 310 -8.76 -12.55 -7.39
CA THR A 310 -7.89 -11.88 -8.36
C THR A 310 -7.82 -10.38 -8.03
N PRO A 311 -6.64 -9.72 -8.07
CA PRO A 311 -6.53 -8.27 -7.87
C PRO A 311 -7.45 -7.49 -8.80
N ALA A 312 -7.84 -6.27 -8.42
CA ALA A 312 -8.73 -5.42 -9.22
C ALA A 312 -8.21 -5.22 -10.66
N GLU A 313 -6.90 -4.99 -10.83
CA GLU A 313 -6.22 -4.88 -12.12
C GLU A 313 -6.40 -6.14 -13.00
N GLU A 314 -6.34 -7.35 -12.42
CA GLU A 314 -6.51 -8.61 -13.15
C GLU A 314 -7.98 -8.86 -13.51
N ARG A 315 -8.94 -8.46 -12.65
CA ARG A 315 -10.36 -8.44 -13.03
C ARG A 315 -10.63 -7.45 -14.14
N PHE A 316 -10.24 -6.19 -13.98
CA PHE A 316 -10.44 -5.15 -14.99
C PHE A 316 -9.92 -5.60 -16.37
N MET A 317 -8.75 -6.24 -16.40
CA MET A 317 -8.23 -6.83 -17.64
C MET A 317 -9.07 -8.01 -18.16
N ALA A 318 -9.55 -8.90 -17.29
CA ALA A 318 -10.44 -10.02 -17.66
C ALA A 318 -11.83 -9.55 -18.14
N ASP A 319 -12.47 -8.63 -17.42
CA ASP A 319 -13.78 -8.04 -17.75
C ASP A 319 -13.69 -7.27 -19.08
N LEU A 320 -12.59 -6.54 -19.29
CA LEU A 320 -12.26 -5.92 -20.59
C LEU A 320 -12.08 -6.97 -21.69
N TRP A 321 -11.51 -8.15 -21.39
CA TRP A 321 -11.38 -9.25 -22.35
C TRP A 321 -12.70 -9.89 -22.71
N ASP A 322 -13.58 -10.12 -21.73
CA ASP A 322 -14.91 -10.68 -21.95
C ASP A 322 -15.79 -9.70 -22.73
N GLU A 323 -15.73 -8.40 -22.43
CA GLU A 323 -16.44 -7.36 -23.19
C GLU A 323 -15.91 -7.22 -24.63
N VAL A 324 -14.59 -7.25 -24.85
CA VAL A 324 -14.01 -7.29 -26.20
C VAL A 324 -14.43 -8.57 -26.95
N THR A 325 -14.45 -9.72 -26.28
CA THR A 325 -14.85 -11.01 -26.87
C THR A 325 -16.34 -11.03 -27.21
N ARG A 326 -17.19 -10.39 -26.39
CA ARG A 326 -18.62 -10.19 -26.65
C ARG A 326 -18.84 -9.33 -27.89
N LEU A 327 -18.15 -8.19 -27.99
CA LEU A 327 -18.23 -7.27 -29.14
C LEU A 327 -17.71 -7.90 -30.44
N ASP A 328 -16.65 -8.71 -30.39
CA ASP A 328 -16.16 -9.50 -31.54
C ASP A 328 -17.19 -10.56 -31.98
N SER A 329 -17.86 -11.21 -31.02
CA SER A 329 -18.91 -12.21 -31.27
C SER A 329 -20.17 -11.60 -31.89
N GLU A 330 -20.52 -10.37 -31.51
CA GLU A 330 -21.63 -9.60 -32.08
C GLU A 330 -21.32 -9.02 -33.47
N SER A 331 -20.05 -9.00 -33.88
CA SER A 331 -19.58 -8.36 -35.13
C SER A 331 -19.47 -9.32 -36.34
N GLU A 332 -20.12 -10.48 -36.30
CA GLU A 332 -20.15 -11.54 -37.35
C GLU A 332 -18.80 -11.76 -38.08
N GLY A 333 -17.69 -11.79 -37.33
CA GLY A 333 -16.37 -12.14 -37.84
C GLY A 333 -15.65 -11.07 -38.68
N SER A 334 -16.11 -9.82 -38.69
CA SER A 334 -15.54 -8.74 -39.51
C SER A 334 -14.33 -7.99 -38.89
N ALA A 335 -13.50 -8.62 -38.07
CA ALA A 335 -12.08 -8.26 -37.84
C ALA A 335 -11.38 -9.28 -36.92
N GLY A 336 -10.60 -10.21 -37.46
CA GLY A 336 -9.98 -11.27 -36.65
C GLY A 336 -8.93 -10.75 -35.64
N ILE A 337 -9.29 -10.66 -34.35
CA ILE A 337 -8.36 -10.57 -33.22
C ILE A 337 -7.94 -11.98 -32.80
N SER A 338 -7.18 -12.67 -33.65
CA SER A 338 -6.59 -13.99 -33.33
C SER A 338 -5.08 -13.91 -33.19
N SER A 339 -4.60 -13.17 -32.18
CA SER A 339 -3.23 -13.21 -31.64
C SER A 339 -3.02 -12.08 -30.61
N PHE A 340 -3.85 -12.07 -29.58
CA PHE A 340 -3.49 -11.45 -28.31
C PHE A 340 -3.24 -12.59 -27.31
N THR A 341 -2.32 -12.37 -26.38
CA THR A 341 -2.06 -13.25 -25.23
C THR A 341 -1.78 -12.31 -24.07
N VAL A 342 -2.55 -12.38 -22.98
CA VAL A 342 -2.08 -11.84 -21.69
C VAL A 342 -0.98 -12.82 -21.32
N ASP A 343 0.26 -12.35 -21.33
CA ASP A 343 1.32 -13.03 -20.59
C ASP A 343 0.95 -12.92 -19.10
N ASP A 344 1.04 -14.02 -18.35
CA ASP A 344 0.79 -14.02 -16.90
C ASP A 344 1.59 -12.90 -16.22
N PRO A 345 1.05 -12.25 -15.17
CA PRO A 345 1.74 -11.17 -14.48
C PRO A 345 3.12 -11.64 -14.02
N SER A 346 4.15 -10.84 -14.32
CA SER A 346 5.54 -11.27 -14.12
C SER A 346 5.84 -11.60 -12.67
N GLU A 347 6.80 -12.52 -12.45
CA GLU A 347 7.22 -12.97 -11.12
C GLU A 347 7.57 -11.79 -10.19
N GLU A 348 8.18 -10.73 -10.71
CA GLU A 348 8.50 -9.52 -9.95
C GLU A 348 7.25 -8.77 -9.45
N VAL A 349 6.17 -8.73 -10.23
CA VAL A 349 4.90 -8.09 -9.85
C VAL A 349 4.16 -8.93 -8.80
N ILE A 350 4.12 -10.25 -8.97
CA ILE A 350 3.52 -11.17 -7.98
C ILE A 350 4.31 -11.08 -6.65
N ALA A 351 5.64 -11.12 -6.71
CA ALA A 351 6.51 -10.99 -5.53
C ALA A 351 6.33 -9.62 -4.83
N ALA A 352 6.21 -8.54 -5.59
CA ALA A 352 5.94 -7.21 -5.04
C ALA A 352 4.58 -7.17 -4.31
N ARG A 353 3.50 -7.65 -4.95
CA ARG A 353 2.16 -7.70 -4.34
C ARG A 353 2.13 -8.55 -3.06
N ALA A 354 2.70 -9.76 -3.09
CA ALA A 354 2.82 -10.60 -1.90
C ALA A 354 3.67 -9.94 -0.80
N SER A 355 4.69 -9.15 -1.16
CA SER A 355 5.52 -8.43 -0.18
C SER A 355 4.84 -7.21 0.43
N ARG A 356 3.92 -6.54 -0.30
CA ARG A 356 3.22 -5.34 0.20
C ARG A 356 2.36 -5.65 1.44
N LEU A 357 1.64 -6.77 1.45
CA LEU A 357 0.79 -7.19 2.57
C LEU A 357 1.56 -7.46 3.88
N VAL A 358 2.86 -7.76 3.81
CA VAL A 358 3.70 -8.06 4.98
C VAL A 358 3.83 -6.86 5.92
N GLY A 359 3.81 -5.64 5.38
CA GLY A 359 3.81 -4.40 6.16
C GLY A 359 2.55 -4.25 7.02
N PRO A 360 1.34 -4.17 6.41
CA PRO A 360 0.07 -4.13 7.12
C PRO A 360 -0.12 -5.26 8.14
N ILE A 361 0.26 -6.51 7.80
CA ILE A 361 0.23 -7.65 8.75
C ILE A 361 1.06 -7.34 10.00
N ALA A 362 2.31 -6.87 9.84
CA ALA A 362 3.15 -6.52 10.98
C ALA A 362 2.65 -5.28 11.76
N GLN A 363 1.99 -4.34 11.09
CA GLN A 363 1.33 -3.17 11.72
C GLN A 363 0.20 -3.64 12.63
N GLN A 364 -0.71 -4.47 12.11
CA GLN A 364 -1.83 -5.03 12.85
C GLN A 364 -1.38 -5.94 14.01
N LEU A 365 -0.33 -6.74 13.82
CA LEU A 365 0.28 -7.51 14.92
C LEU A 365 0.86 -6.60 16.01
N ALA A 366 1.53 -5.50 15.65
CA ALA A 366 2.14 -4.57 16.59
C ALA A 366 1.12 -3.91 17.56
N LEU A 367 -0.12 -3.70 17.10
CA LEU A 367 -1.23 -3.15 17.91
C LEU A 367 -1.66 -4.08 19.06
N LEU A 368 -1.39 -5.39 18.94
CA LEU A 368 -1.66 -6.38 20.00
C LEU A 368 -0.60 -6.36 21.12
N GLY A 369 0.48 -5.60 20.95
CA GLY A 369 1.62 -5.60 21.85
C GLY A 369 1.35 -4.92 23.20
N PRO A 370 1.83 -5.49 24.33
CA PRO A 370 1.69 -4.84 25.63
C PRO A 370 2.52 -3.55 25.69
N ARG A 371 2.00 -2.50 26.32
CA ARG A 371 2.66 -1.18 26.42
C ARG A 371 4.13 -1.30 26.84
N GLY A 372 5.03 -0.77 26.01
CA GLY A 372 6.48 -0.80 26.24
C GLY A 372 7.19 -2.06 25.79
N TRP A 373 6.63 -2.81 24.83
CA TRP A 373 7.37 -3.83 24.09
C TRP A 373 8.49 -3.18 23.24
N ASP A 374 9.60 -3.91 23.04
CA ASP A 374 10.75 -3.49 22.22
C ASP A 374 11.03 -4.46 21.05
N ARG A 375 10.50 -5.69 21.10
CA ARG A 375 10.56 -6.64 20.00
C ARG A 375 9.34 -7.53 19.98
N PHE A 376 8.93 -7.99 18.80
CA PHE A 376 8.07 -9.15 18.67
C PHE A 376 8.56 -10.08 17.56
N THR A 377 8.11 -11.33 17.63
CA THR A 377 8.29 -12.35 16.61
C THR A 377 6.94 -13.02 16.41
N ALA A 378 6.51 -13.10 15.15
CA ALA A 378 5.33 -13.83 14.73
C ALA A 378 5.76 -14.97 13.81
N ILE A 379 5.28 -16.18 14.07
CA ILE A 379 5.55 -17.37 13.28
C ILE A 379 4.21 -17.93 12.82
N PHE A 380 4.07 -18.13 11.51
CA PHE A 380 2.88 -18.68 10.88
C PHE A 380 3.26 -19.95 10.13
N SER A 381 2.86 -21.12 10.62
CA SER A 381 3.01 -22.41 9.93
C SER A 381 1.68 -22.79 9.28
N PHE A 382 1.54 -22.57 7.97
CA PHE A 382 0.26 -22.60 7.25
C PHE A 382 0.30 -23.59 6.08
N THR A 383 -0.78 -24.36 5.93
CA THR A 383 -1.07 -25.27 4.82
C THR A 383 -2.53 -25.10 4.39
N VAL A 384 -2.97 -25.78 3.34
CA VAL A 384 -4.40 -25.79 2.95
C VAL A 384 -5.38 -26.34 4.01
N SER A 385 -4.92 -27.09 5.01
CA SER A 385 -5.82 -27.78 5.96
C SER A 385 -5.45 -27.67 7.44
N GLY A 386 -4.30 -27.06 7.74
CA GLY A 386 -3.77 -26.92 9.09
C GLY A 386 -2.94 -25.64 9.21
N GLU A 387 -3.17 -24.92 10.30
CA GLU A 387 -2.59 -23.59 10.55
C GLU A 387 -2.23 -23.46 12.03
N VAL A 388 -1.02 -22.97 12.30
CA VAL A 388 -0.55 -22.57 13.62
C VAL A 388 0.03 -21.16 13.51
N ALA A 389 -0.36 -20.29 14.43
CA ALA A 389 0.16 -18.93 14.54
C ALA A 389 0.66 -18.69 15.97
N GLN A 390 1.94 -18.37 16.13
CA GLN A 390 2.53 -17.96 17.39
C GLN A 390 2.90 -16.47 17.30
N LEU A 391 2.55 -15.68 18.32
CA LEU A 391 2.96 -14.28 18.45
C LEU A 391 3.52 -14.05 19.85
N ARG A 392 4.80 -13.66 19.93
CA ARG A 392 5.50 -13.43 21.19
C ARG A 392 6.14 -12.04 21.17
N PHE A 393 5.80 -11.24 22.18
CA PHE A 393 6.38 -9.92 22.45
C PHE A 393 7.48 -10.02 23.50
N TRP A 394 8.42 -9.08 23.47
CA TRP A 394 9.44 -8.87 24.48
C TRP A 394 9.45 -7.42 24.96
N ALA A 395 9.75 -7.26 26.25
CA ALA A 395 10.10 -5.99 26.88
C ALA A 395 11.37 -6.25 27.72
N GLY A 396 12.53 -5.96 27.12
CA GLY A 396 13.85 -6.31 27.62
C GLY A 396 14.03 -7.82 27.77
N LYS A 397 13.92 -8.32 29.02
CA LYS A 397 14.07 -9.74 29.36
C LYS A 397 12.73 -10.46 29.61
N ARG A 398 11.61 -9.75 29.63
CA ARG A 398 10.28 -10.35 29.79
C ARG A 398 9.71 -10.68 28.43
N SER A 399 9.03 -11.82 28.32
CA SER A 399 8.28 -12.21 27.13
C SER A 399 6.82 -12.44 27.47
N THR A 400 5.93 -12.04 26.56
CA THR A 400 4.47 -12.25 26.68
C THR A 400 3.98 -12.84 25.37
N GLU A 401 3.22 -13.93 25.43
CA GLU A 401 2.54 -14.49 24.26
C GLU A 401 1.18 -13.83 24.08
N ALA A 402 0.80 -13.63 22.82
CA ALA A 402 -0.49 -13.11 22.41
C ALA A 402 -1.11 -14.06 21.39
N ARG A 403 -2.43 -14.18 21.40
CA ARG A 403 -3.17 -14.90 20.36
C ARG A 403 -3.28 -14.01 19.13
N VAL A 404 -2.98 -14.54 17.95
CA VAL A 404 -3.30 -13.86 16.69
C VAL A 404 -4.82 -13.94 16.46
N PRO A 405 -5.52 -12.81 16.25
CA PRO A 405 -6.93 -12.80 15.86
C PRO A 405 -7.15 -13.42 14.47
N GLU A 406 -8.31 -14.02 14.27
CA GLU A 406 -8.68 -14.67 13.00
C GLU A 406 -8.63 -13.70 11.82
N GLN A 407 -8.99 -12.44 12.07
CA GLN A 407 -8.92 -11.34 11.10
C GLN A 407 -7.50 -11.19 10.53
N ILE A 408 -6.46 -11.20 11.37
CA ILE A 408 -5.07 -11.10 10.89
C ILE A 408 -4.64 -12.40 10.19
N ALA A 409 -5.13 -13.56 10.64
CA ALA A 409 -4.87 -14.83 9.96
C ALA A 409 -5.40 -14.83 8.52
N VAL A 410 -6.55 -14.22 8.24
CA VAL A 410 -7.09 -14.04 6.87
C VAL A 410 -6.12 -13.25 5.97
N LEU A 411 -5.51 -12.16 6.45
CA LEU A 411 -4.46 -11.43 5.71
C LEU A 411 -3.23 -12.30 5.44
N VAL A 412 -2.82 -13.13 6.40
CA VAL A 412 -1.70 -14.06 6.21
C VAL A 412 -2.03 -15.15 5.18
N ARG A 413 -3.26 -15.67 5.15
CA ARG A 413 -3.74 -16.60 4.11
C ARG A 413 -3.73 -15.93 2.73
N ARG A 414 -4.20 -14.69 2.64
CA ARG A 414 -4.18 -13.87 1.42
C ARG A 414 -2.75 -13.71 0.89
N GLN A 415 -1.82 -13.34 1.77
CA GLN A 415 -0.40 -13.23 1.45
C GLN A 415 0.19 -14.57 0.96
N ARG A 416 -0.11 -15.68 1.65
CA ARG A 416 0.31 -17.03 1.24
C ARG A 416 -0.25 -17.44 -0.12
N HIS A 417 -1.51 -17.12 -0.41
CA HIS A 417 -2.14 -17.44 -1.68
C HIS A 417 -1.51 -16.66 -2.85
N LEU A 418 -1.20 -15.37 -2.66
CA LEU A 418 -0.43 -14.61 -3.65
C LEU A 418 0.98 -15.20 -3.84
N ALA A 419 1.66 -15.58 -2.75
CA ALA A 419 2.96 -16.25 -2.82
C ALA A 419 2.88 -17.63 -3.53
N ALA A 420 1.74 -18.32 -3.49
CA ALA A 420 1.55 -19.60 -4.17
C ALA A 420 1.65 -19.51 -5.71
N ARG A 421 1.46 -18.32 -6.28
CA ARG A 421 1.64 -18.05 -7.73
C ARG A 421 3.11 -17.90 -8.13
N MET A 422 4.05 -17.85 -7.19
CA MET A 422 5.49 -17.82 -7.46
C MET A 422 6.02 -19.22 -7.82
N PRO A 423 7.13 -19.36 -8.58
CA PRO A 423 7.72 -20.67 -8.92
C PRO A 423 8.13 -21.55 -7.72
N ALA A 424 8.38 -20.95 -6.55
CA ALA A 424 8.66 -21.68 -5.31
C ALA A 424 7.42 -22.36 -4.68
N GLY A 425 6.22 -22.00 -5.15
CA GLY A 425 4.95 -22.31 -4.51
C GLY A 425 4.74 -21.53 -3.21
N PRO A 426 3.71 -21.88 -2.41
CA PRO A 426 3.46 -21.19 -1.15
C PRO A 426 4.56 -21.53 -0.12
N TRP A 427 4.92 -20.60 0.74
CA TRP A 427 5.76 -20.93 1.90
C TRP A 427 5.01 -21.86 2.87
N TRP A 428 5.75 -22.63 3.69
CA TRP A 428 5.18 -23.44 4.77
C TRP A 428 5.23 -22.72 6.10
N ARG A 429 6.32 -21.97 6.35
CA ARG A 429 6.44 -21.13 7.55
C ARG A 429 6.88 -19.70 7.19
N LEU A 430 6.13 -18.70 7.66
CA LEU A 430 6.47 -17.28 7.57
C LEU A 430 6.93 -16.80 8.95
N VAL A 431 8.14 -16.25 9.03
CA VAL A 431 8.70 -15.69 10.26
C VAL A 431 8.86 -14.19 10.10
N LEU A 432 8.12 -13.42 10.90
CA LEU A 432 8.27 -11.97 11.03
C LEU A 432 8.98 -11.68 12.34
N THR A 433 10.05 -10.90 12.32
CA THR A 433 10.64 -10.32 13.53
C THR A 433 10.74 -8.81 13.38
N VAL A 434 10.23 -8.10 14.38
CA VAL A 434 10.17 -6.64 14.44
C VAL A 434 10.81 -6.20 15.74
N SER A 435 11.81 -5.32 15.68
CA SER A 435 12.48 -4.77 16.86
C SER A 435 12.47 -3.24 16.81
N ASP A 436 11.72 -2.60 17.71
CA ASP A 436 11.79 -1.16 17.96
C ASP A 436 12.85 -0.86 19.02
N SER A 437 13.94 -0.21 18.59
CA SER A 437 14.98 0.25 19.51
C SER A 437 15.03 1.77 19.50
N ALA A 438 14.76 2.35 20.67
CA ALA A 438 14.59 3.78 20.89
C ALA A 438 15.69 4.62 20.21
N GLY A 439 15.30 5.42 19.23
CA GLY A 439 16.18 6.33 18.49
C GLY A 439 16.86 5.75 17.24
N MET A 440 16.79 4.43 17.00
CA MET A 440 17.18 3.83 15.71
C MET A 440 15.98 3.41 14.85
N GLY A 441 14.77 3.44 15.41
CA GLY A 441 13.52 3.06 14.76
C GLY A 441 13.38 1.55 14.58
N ALA A 442 12.20 1.11 14.12
CA ALA A 442 11.83 -0.30 14.24
C ALA A 442 12.20 -1.13 13.01
N ARG A 443 13.25 -1.94 13.16
CA ARG A 443 13.72 -2.85 12.12
C ARG A 443 12.80 -4.07 12.01
N MET A 444 12.31 -4.33 10.81
CA MET A 444 11.64 -5.58 10.45
C MET A 444 12.55 -6.50 9.64
N THR A 445 12.42 -7.80 9.86
CA THR A 445 12.96 -8.86 9.02
C THR A 445 11.86 -9.89 8.75
N THR A 446 11.75 -10.30 7.49
CA THR A 446 10.80 -11.31 7.00
C THR A 446 11.59 -12.48 6.46
N ASP A 447 11.22 -13.69 6.85
CA ASP A 447 11.81 -14.93 6.35
C ASP A 447 10.69 -15.88 5.88
N TYR A 448 10.92 -16.55 4.76
CA TYR A 448 9.99 -17.46 4.12
C TYR A 448 10.63 -18.84 4.04
N ASP A 449 10.16 -19.75 4.88
CA ASP A 449 10.73 -21.08 5.00
C ASP A 449 9.92 -22.09 4.17
N TYR A 450 10.63 -22.65 3.18
CA TYR A 450 10.18 -23.67 2.25
C TYR A 450 10.64 -25.07 2.67
N GLY A 451 10.93 -25.28 3.96
CA GLY A 451 11.30 -26.57 4.51
C GLY A 451 12.70 -27.03 4.14
N ASP A 452 13.62 -26.12 3.81
CA ASP A 452 15.01 -26.49 3.51
C ASP A 452 15.70 -27.19 4.70
N GLN A 453 15.21 -26.94 5.92
CA GLN A 453 15.55 -27.66 7.15
C GLN A 453 14.27 -28.12 7.88
N PRO A 454 14.34 -29.16 8.73
CA PRO A 454 13.23 -29.55 9.60
C PRO A 454 12.74 -28.40 10.48
N PHE A 455 11.42 -28.22 10.55
CA PHE A 455 10.81 -27.22 11.45
C PHE A 455 10.98 -27.63 12.92
N PRO A 456 11.07 -26.67 13.85
CA PRO A 456 10.95 -26.95 15.29
C PRO A 456 9.62 -27.62 15.62
N ASP A 457 9.61 -28.50 16.62
CA ASP A 457 8.41 -29.25 17.06
C ASP A 457 7.21 -28.34 17.41
N GLU A 458 7.46 -27.11 17.87
CA GLU A 458 6.43 -26.10 18.20
C GLU A 458 5.79 -25.44 16.97
N ASP A 459 6.45 -25.52 15.81
CA ASP A 459 6.02 -24.95 14.52
C ASP A 459 5.52 -26.04 13.55
N LEU A 460 5.72 -27.31 13.86
CA LEU A 460 5.45 -28.45 12.98
C LEU A 460 3.97 -28.86 13.04
N LEU A 461 3.30 -28.87 11.88
CA LEU A 461 1.92 -29.36 11.74
C LEU A 461 1.90 -30.90 11.63
N GLY A 462 0.74 -31.52 11.80
CA GLY A 462 0.57 -32.95 11.54
C GLY A 462 0.88 -33.35 10.08
N PRO A 463 1.33 -34.61 9.84
CA PRO A 463 1.81 -35.04 8.52
C PRO A 463 0.73 -35.05 7.43
N GLU A 464 -0.54 -35.24 7.80
CA GLU A 464 -1.70 -35.09 6.92
C GLU A 464 -1.84 -33.68 6.32
N HIS A 465 -1.48 -32.63 7.07
CA HIS A 465 -1.58 -31.26 6.59
C HIS A 465 -0.61 -30.97 5.45
N TYR A 466 0.62 -31.48 5.55
CA TYR A 466 1.61 -31.39 4.47
C TYR A 466 1.27 -32.27 3.27
N ARG A 467 0.66 -33.45 3.47
CA ARG A 467 0.12 -34.27 2.36
C ARG A 467 -0.96 -33.53 1.59
N ASN A 468 -1.93 -32.95 2.30
CA ASN A 468 -3.00 -32.17 1.67
C ASN A 468 -2.42 -30.96 0.92
N ASP A 469 -1.43 -30.26 1.49
CA ASP A 469 -0.78 -29.10 0.86
C ASP A 469 -0.01 -29.46 -0.42
N LEU A 470 0.73 -30.57 -0.42
CA LEU A 470 1.45 -31.08 -1.59
C LEU A 470 0.51 -31.61 -2.69
N ALA A 471 -0.68 -32.08 -2.32
CA ALA A 471 -1.72 -32.47 -3.28
C ALA A 471 -2.39 -31.25 -3.93
N ALA A 472 -2.63 -30.18 -3.15
CA ALA A 472 -3.22 -28.94 -3.64
C ALA A 472 -2.23 -28.05 -4.41
N TYR A 473 -0.96 -28.05 -4.00
CA TYR A 473 0.14 -27.30 -4.64
C TYR A 473 1.32 -28.24 -4.93
N PRO A 474 1.25 -29.04 -6.02
CA PRO A 474 2.35 -29.90 -6.45
C PRO A 474 3.62 -29.10 -6.74
N ARG A 475 4.79 -29.58 -6.29
CA ARG A 475 6.08 -28.91 -6.45
C ARG A 475 7.08 -29.74 -7.23
N ALA A 476 7.96 -29.08 -7.97
CA ALA A 476 9.07 -29.73 -8.68
C ALA A 476 10.11 -30.35 -7.71
N HIS A 477 10.25 -29.80 -6.51
CA HIS A 477 11.09 -30.33 -5.45
C HIS A 477 10.38 -30.26 -4.11
N THR A 478 10.48 -31.33 -3.31
CA THR A 478 10.06 -31.36 -1.90
C THR A 478 11.24 -31.86 -1.06
N PRO A 479 11.60 -31.18 0.03
CA PRO A 479 12.67 -31.61 0.92
C PRO A 479 12.45 -33.03 1.46
N ALA A 480 13.51 -33.85 1.45
CA ALA A 480 13.39 -35.29 1.73
C ALA A 480 12.85 -35.61 3.13
N TRP A 481 13.17 -34.79 4.14
CA TRP A 481 12.63 -34.95 5.49
C TRP A 481 11.12 -34.71 5.53
N LEU A 482 10.62 -33.73 4.78
CA LEU A 482 9.20 -33.40 4.74
C LEU A 482 8.41 -34.43 3.94
N SER A 483 8.97 -34.96 2.85
CA SER A 483 8.38 -36.11 2.15
C SER A 483 8.29 -37.35 3.03
N ALA A 484 9.32 -37.62 3.85
CA ALA A 484 9.31 -38.74 4.79
C ALA A 484 8.28 -38.54 5.92
N TYR A 485 8.24 -37.34 6.51
CA TYR A 485 7.28 -36.97 7.55
C TYR A 485 5.83 -37.03 7.04
N ALA A 486 5.55 -36.40 5.90
CA ALA A 486 4.23 -36.43 5.26
C ALA A 486 3.78 -37.87 4.92
N ALA A 487 4.70 -38.75 4.55
CA ALA A 487 4.41 -40.16 4.25
C ALA A 487 4.18 -41.04 5.49
N GLU A 488 4.43 -40.55 6.71
CA GLU A 488 4.20 -41.33 7.93
C GLU A 488 2.69 -41.61 8.10
N ALA A 489 2.35 -42.90 8.19
CA ALA A 489 0.99 -43.37 7.90
C ALA A 489 0.01 -43.14 9.05
N GLY A 490 -1.25 -42.85 8.69
CA GLY A 490 -2.35 -42.70 9.64
C GLY A 490 -2.85 -44.03 10.21
N GLU A 491 -2.07 -44.68 11.08
CA GLU A 491 -2.58 -45.71 11.98
C GLU A 491 -2.99 -45.12 13.33
N PRO A 492 -4.26 -45.30 13.78
CA PRO A 492 -4.68 -44.86 15.11
C PRO A 492 -4.18 -45.84 16.19
N GLY A 493 -3.08 -45.48 16.88
CA GLY A 493 -2.52 -46.25 17.99
C GLY A 493 -1.82 -45.36 19.04
N PRO A 494 -1.98 -45.63 20.36
CA PRO A 494 -1.59 -44.67 21.39
C PRO A 494 -0.13 -44.80 21.86
N ALA A 495 0.26 -43.80 22.66
CA ALA A 495 1.38 -43.74 23.60
C ALA A 495 2.74 -43.25 23.09
N SER A 496 3.10 -42.09 23.68
CA SER A 496 4.42 -41.60 24.02
C SER A 496 5.55 -42.63 24.00
N ARG A 497 6.67 -42.29 23.36
CA ARG A 497 8.01 -42.81 23.69
C ARG A 497 9.03 -41.69 23.46
N THR A 498 9.43 -41.00 24.52
CA THR A 498 10.57 -41.38 25.39
C THR A 498 11.89 -41.34 24.62
N ALA A 499 12.63 -40.24 24.79
CA ALA A 499 14.02 -40.15 24.34
C ALA A 499 14.87 -41.25 24.99
N PRO A 500 15.80 -41.89 24.25
CA PRO A 500 16.68 -42.91 24.81
C PRO A 500 17.72 -42.26 25.73
N HIS A 501 17.46 -42.28 27.03
CA HIS A 501 18.44 -41.94 28.04
C HIS A 501 19.41 -43.11 28.20
N ALA A 502 20.66 -42.94 27.74
CA ALA A 502 21.73 -43.93 27.89
C ALA A 502 22.86 -43.36 28.75
N ALA A 503 22.78 -43.58 30.07
CA ALA A 503 23.88 -43.40 31.00
C ALA A 503 24.35 -44.77 31.51
N GLY A 504 25.64 -45.06 31.41
CA GLY A 504 26.20 -46.37 31.80
C GLY A 504 27.70 -46.47 31.57
N ALA A 505 28.48 -45.87 32.47
CA ALA A 505 29.95 -45.87 32.40
C ALA A 505 30.59 -47.07 33.12
N SER A 506 31.79 -47.47 32.69
CA SER A 506 32.82 -48.16 33.50
C SER A 506 34.20 -48.09 32.80
N THR A 507 35.28 -48.19 33.58
CA THR A 507 36.52 -47.38 33.34
C THR A 507 37.80 -48.25 33.10
N PRO A 508 39.09 -47.82 33.32
CA PRO A 508 40.19 -48.05 32.36
C PRO A 508 41.32 -48.98 32.92
N PRO A 509 42.58 -49.00 32.42
CA PRO A 509 43.60 -47.91 32.55
C PRO A 509 44.41 -47.69 31.22
N SER A 510 45.46 -46.88 31.07
CA SER A 510 46.37 -46.10 31.95
C SER A 510 46.81 -44.76 31.31
N GLY A 511 47.59 -43.93 32.03
CA GLY A 511 48.44 -42.83 31.48
C GLY A 511 49.85 -42.89 32.10
N PRO A 512 50.59 -41.77 32.33
CA PRO A 512 50.53 -40.38 31.84
C PRO A 512 51.99 -39.90 31.46
N PRO A 513 52.52 -38.66 31.71
CA PRO A 513 51.95 -37.31 31.92
C PRO A 513 52.61 -36.14 31.11
N GLN A 514 52.02 -34.94 31.28
CA GLN A 514 52.60 -33.56 31.43
C GLN A 514 52.05 -32.51 30.45
N ASP A 515 51.79 -31.25 30.82
CA ASP A 515 51.29 -30.68 32.10
C ASP A 515 50.66 -29.29 31.83
N ARG A 516 49.84 -28.75 32.75
CA ARG A 516 49.16 -27.41 32.69
C ARG A 516 50.08 -26.27 33.23
N PRO A 517 49.71 -24.97 33.38
CA PRO A 517 48.41 -24.22 33.30
C PRO A 517 48.46 -22.99 32.32
N ALA A 518 47.46 -22.14 32.01
CA ALA A 518 46.19 -21.61 32.56
C ALA A 518 46.23 -20.14 33.09
N SER A 519 45.21 -19.34 32.66
CA SER A 519 44.64 -18.11 33.29
C SER A 519 45.24 -16.69 33.06
N SER A 520 44.33 -15.73 32.80
CA SER A 520 44.48 -14.25 32.66
C SER A 520 44.78 -13.51 33.99
N PRO A 521 45.23 -12.22 34.05
CA PRO A 521 44.31 -11.05 33.96
C PRO A 521 44.86 -9.59 33.67
N THR A 522 43.96 -8.66 33.29
CA THR A 522 43.74 -7.26 33.80
C THR A 522 44.85 -6.17 34.07
N ARG A 523 44.80 -5.05 33.29
CA ARG A 523 44.85 -3.57 33.66
C ARG A 523 46.17 -2.76 33.98
N GLN A 524 46.29 -1.61 33.29
CA GLN A 524 46.94 -0.29 33.60
C GLN A 524 48.46 0.01 33.37
N ALA A 525 48.77 1.31 33.15
CA ALA A 525 50.02 1.94 32.61
C ALA A 525 50.98 2.51 33.71
N PRO A 526 52.13 3.25 33.47
CA PRO A 526 52.19 4.59 32.82
C PRO A 526 53.57 5.10 32.21
N THR A 527 53.65 6.42 31.88
CA THR A 527 54.85 7.33 31.74
C THR A 527 55.82 7.20 30.52
N ALA A 528 56.48 8.25 29.97
CA ALA A 528 56.69 9.67 30.34
C ALA A 528 56.85 10.66 29.13
N GLN A 529 56.79 11.99 29.37
CA GLN A 529 57.19 13.10 28.45
C GLN A 529 58.70 13.45 28.57
N PRO A 530 59.25 14.45 27.83
CA PRO A 530 59.22 15.86 28.30
C PRO A 530 58.98 16.95 27.22
N ASP A 531 58.65 18.17 27.69
CA ASP A 531 58.27 19.36 26.91
C ASP A 531 59.42 20.30 26.49
N VAL A 532 59.19 21.16 25.47
CA VAL A 532 59.81 22.50 25.33
C VAL A 532 58.77 23.51 24.77
N VAL A 533 58.89 24.77 25.22
CA VAL A 533 57.89 25.89 25.19
C VAL A 533 58.13 26.89 24.03
N PRO A 534 57.11 27.64 23.54
CA PRO A 534 57.22 28.58 22.41
C PRO A 534 57.54 30.04 22.82
N PRO A 535 57.83 30.96 21.85
CA PRO A 535 57.95 32.39 22.10
C PRO A 535 56.67 33.21 21.80
N ASP A 536 56.41 34.20 22.67
CA ASP A 536 55.32 35.21 22.62
C ASP A 536 55.90 36.59 22.14
N PRO A 537 55.22 37.76 22.10
CA PRO A 537 55.38 38.71 20.99
C PRO A 537 55.90 40.09 21.46
N ARG A 538 55.69 41.13 20.63
CA ARG A 538 55.92 42.58 20.84
C ARG A 538 57.32 43.11 20.48
N ASN A 539 57.50 43.52 19.22
CA ASN A 539 57.44 44.95 18.85
C ASN A 539 57.42 45.17 17.33
N ALA A 540 56.78 46.26 16.90
CA ALA A 540 56.33 46.55 15.53
C ALA A 540 57.21 47.64 14.84
N PRO A 541 56.71 48.44 13.86
CA PRO A 541 56.48 48.22 12.41
C PRO A 541 57.30 49.28 11.58
N PRO A 542 56.89 49.84 10.40
CA PRO A 542 55.96 49.48 9.31
C PRO A 542 56.71 49.29 7.94
N ALA A 543 56.17 49.05 6.74
CA ALA A 543 54.89 49.32 6.05
C ALA A 543 54.71 48.27 4.92
N SER A 544 53.61 48.10 4.15
CA SER A 544 52.57 49.05 3.69
C SER A 544 51.18 48.38 3.53
N VAL A 545 50.15 49.23 3.37
CA VAL A 545 48.71 48.93 3.48
C VAL A 545 48.13 48.05 2.35
N PRO A 546 47.24 47.09 2.67
CA PRO A 546 46.28 46.51 1.73
C PRO A 546 44.92 47.25 1.77
N PRO A 547 44.29 47.61 0.63
CA PRO A 547 42.91 48.09 0.60
C PRO A 547 41.92 46.95 0.31
N GLN A 548 40.81 46.92 1.06
CA GLN A 548 39.63 46.13 0.70
C GLN A 548 38.78 46.86 -0.36
N SER A 549 38.29 46.09 -1.33
CA SER A 549 37.06 46.22 -2.12
C SER A 549 36.59 47.61 -2.61
N PRO A 550 36.39 47.73 -3.93
CA PRO A 550 35.06 48.10 -4.45
C PRO A 550 34.47 47.06 -5.42
N MET A 551 33.18 47.22 -5.71
CA MET A 551 32.29 46.39 -6.56
C MET A 551 32.89 45.72 -7.82
N PRO A 552 32.30 44.58 -8.27
CA PRO A 552 32.71 43.93 -9.51
C PRO A 552 32.31 44.75 -10.76
N PRO A 553 33.23 45.05 -11.68
CA PRO A 553 32.88 45.45 -13.04
C PRO A 553 32.49 44.23 -13.89
N ALA A 554 31.57 44.42 -14.83
CA ALA A 554 31.06 43.36 -15.68
C ALA A 554 32.06 42.88 -16.74
N GLY A 555 32.11 41.56 -16.96
CA GLY A 555 32.53 40.91 -18.21
C GLY A 555 33.99 41.06 -18.67
N PRO A 556 34.66 39.93 -18.92
CA PRO A 556 34.83 39.61 -20.34
C PRO A 556 34.33 38.22 -20.71
N ALA A 557 34.10 38.02 -22.02
CA ALA A 557 33.51 36.81 -22.58
C ALA A 557 34.32 35.54 -22.24
N ARG A 558 33.63 34.53 -21.69
CA ARG A 558 34.21 33.20 -21.51
C ARG A 558 34.37 32.53 -22.87
N THR A 559 35.62 32.26 -23.27
CA THR A 559 35.92 31.23 -24.26
C THR A 559 35.29 29.91 -23.80
N ARG A 560 34.45 29.31 -24.66
CA ARG A 560 33.87 27.99 -24.38
C ARG A 560 35.00 26.95 -24.40
N GLY A 561 35.40 26.47 -23.23
CA GLY A 561 36.18 25.24 -23.14
C GLY A 561 35.37 24.08 -23.72
N VAL A 562 36.06 23.11 -24.32
CA VAL A 562 35.45 21.85 -24.72
C VAL A 562 34.92 21.18 -23.43
N PRO A 563 33.63 20.78 -23.37
CA PRO A 563 33.10 20.11 -22.19
C PRO A 563 33.73 18.72 -22.10
N VAL A 564 34.55 18.48 -21.08
CA VAL A 564 35.15 17.17 -20.79
C VAL A 564 34.75 16.77 -19.37
N LEU A 565 34.22 15.56 -19.23
CA LEU A 565 33.99 14.89 -17.96
C LEU A 565 34.97 13.73 -17.87
N ASP A 566 35.86 13.77 -16.89
CA ASP A 566 36.82 12.70 -16.59
C ASP A 566 36.73 12.40 -15.09
N THR A 567 36.14 11.25 -14.74
CA THR A 567 35.75 10.90 -13.36
C THR A 567 35.64 9.39 -13.15
N THR A 568 35.33 8.96 -11.92
CA THR A 568 35.07 7.55 -11.59
C THR A 568 33.68 7.40 -11.01
N VAL A 569 32.82 6.62 -11.66
CA VAL A 569 31.48 6.26 -11.15
C VAL A 569 31.59 4.91 -10.42
N GLY A 570 31.49 4.96 -9.10
CA GLY A 570 31.78 3.81 -8.23
C GLY A 570 33.26 3.42 -8.29
N TRP A 571 33.56 2.31 -8.98
CA TRP A 571 34.94 1.83 -9.22
C TRP A 571 35.33 1.89 -10.71
N THR A 572 34.46 2.43 -11.56
CA THR A 572 34.60 2.37 -13.03
C THR A 572 34.87 3.76 -13.59
N HIS A 573 35.95 3.88 -14.37
CA HIS A 573 36.31 5.13 -15.05
C HIS A 573 35.23 5.55 -16.06
N LEU A 574 34.83 6.81 -16.03
CA LEU A 574 33.92 7.46 -16.97
C LEU A 574 34.65 8.67 -17.59
N HIS A 575 34.93 8.58 -18.88
CA HIS A 575 35.43 9.70 -19.69
C HIS A 575 34.39 10.04 -20.76
N ALA A 576 34.01 11.31 -20.88
CA ALA A 576 33.06 11.79 -21.89
C ALA A 576 33.43 13.19 -22.39
N ASP A 577 33.58 13.32 -23.71
CA ASP A 577 33.83 14.58 -24.41
C ASP A 577 33.07 14.59 -25.76
N PRO A 578 33.11 15.68 -26.57
CA PRO A 578 32.39 15.74 -27.84
C PRO A 578 32.88 14.79 -28.94
N GLN A 579 33.90 13.96 -28.68
CA GLN A 579 34.43 12.96 -29.61
C GLN A 579 34.13 11.54 -29.14
N VAL A 580 34.24 11.24 -27.84
CA VAL A 580 34.11 9.87 -27.31
C VAL A 580 33.44 9.81 -25.94
N ILE A 581 32.63 8.76 -25.73
CA ILE A 581 32.15 8.33 -24.40
C ILE A 581 32.74 6.95 -24.09
N THR A 582 33.44 6.86 -22.96
CA THR A 582 34.10 5.64 -22.47
C THR A 582 33.68 5.36 -21.04
N TYR A 583 33.16 4.16 -20.78
CA TYR A 583 32.85 3.67 -19.45
C TYR A 583 33.48 2.29 -19.21
N GLY A 584 34.48 2.25 -18.33
CA GLY A 584 35.26 1.05 -18.04
C GLY A 584 36.00 0.53 -19.27
N ARG A 585 35.58 -0.63 -19.79
CA ARG A 585 36.15 -1.25 -21.01
C ARG A 585 35.34 -0.96 -22.28
N LYS A 586 34.22 -0.26 -22.19
CA LYS A 586 33.36 0.05 -23.33
C LYS A 586 33.60 1.49 -23.76
N SER A 587 33.78 1.69 -25.07
CA SER A 587 33.97 3.01 -25.67
C SER A 587 33.18 3.09 -26.97
N ILE A 588 32.69 4.29 -27.30
CA ILE A 588 32.02 4.60 -28.55
C ILE A 588 32.30 6.06 -28.93
N ALA A 589 32.65 6.30 -30.19
CA ALA A 589 32.83 7.64 -30.72
C ALA A 589 31.46 8.27 -31.04
N LEU A 590 31.30 9.58 -30.80
CA LEU A 590 30.00 10.25 -30.91
C LEU A 590 29.44 10.33 -32.34
N ASP A 591 30.30 10.22 -33.34
CA ASP A 591 29.94 10.08 -34.75
C ASP A 591 29.46 8.68 -35.12
N GLU A 592 29.93 7.63 -34.42
CA GLU A 592 29.48 6.25 -34.61
C GLU A 592 28.18 5.89 -33.88
N VAL A 593 27.68 6.72 -32.96
CA VAL A 593 26.42 6.45 -32.23
C VAL A 593 25.22 6.53 -33.19
N GLU A 594 24.30 5.55 -33.12
CA GLU A 594 23.09 5.51 -33.95
C GLU A 594 21.81 5.72 -33.12
N TRP A 595 21.91 5.57 -31.79
CA TRP A 595 20.80 5.86 -30.86
C TRP A 595 21.28 6.33 -29.48
N VAL A 596 20.46 7.15 -28.84
CA VAL A 596 20.60 7.60 -27.44
C VAL A 596 19.33 7.30 -26.65
N SER A 597 19.49 7.04 -25.35
CA SER A 597 18.41 6.90 -24.39
C SER A 597 18.89 7.38 -23.01
N TYR A 598 18.03 8.05 -22.26
CA TYR A 598 18.31 8.41 -20.88
C TYR A 598 17.02 8.46 -20.07
N SER A 599 17.08 8.07 -18.80
CA SER A 599 15.92 8.06 -17.91
C SER A 599 16.31 8.45 -16.49
N ALA A 600 15.34 9.00 -15.77
CA ALA A 600 15.38 9.18 -14.33
C ALA A 600 14.15 8.46 -13.76
N THR A 601 14.36 7.52 -12.84
CA THR A 601 13.30 6.68 -12.28
C THR A 601 13.48 6.60 -10.78
N GLN A 602 12.47 7.04 -10.03
CA GLN A 602 12.44 6.91 -8.58
C GLN A 602 11.72 5.61 -8.21
N ILE A 603 12.38 4.72 -7.48
CA ILE A 603 11.79 3.46 -6.99
C ILE A 603 11.61 3.56 -5.48
N ALA A 604 10.39 3.39 -5.00
CA ALA A 604 10.07 3.41 -3.58
C ALA A 604 10.32 2.04 -2.93
N GLU A 605 11.43 1.86 -2.21
CA GLU A 605 11.57 0.72 -1.28
C GLU A 605 10.81 1.03 0.01
N LYS A 606 9.61 0.47 0.15
CA LYS A 606 8.81 0.59 1.37
C LYS A 606 9.50 -0.15 2.52
N ARG A 607 9.66 0.53 3.66
CA ARG A 607 10.31 -0.03 4.86
C ARG A 607 9.38 0.13 6.05
N PHE A 608 9.01 -0.99 6.64
CA PHE A 608 8.11 -1.04 7.78
C PHE A 608 8.63 -0.17 8.94
N MET A 609 7.75 0.66 9.51
CA MET A 609 8.04 1.63 10.59
C MET A 609 9.16 2.66 10.31
N PHE A 610 9.47 2.94 9.04
CA PHE A 610 10.38 3.99 8.63
C PHE A 610 9.86 4.77 7.41
N PRO A 611 10.32 6.02 7.19
CA PRO A 611 10.06 6.70 5.93
C PRO A 611 10.56 5.87 4.74
N THR A 612 9.71 5.78 3.69
CA THR A 612 10.01 5.13 2.42
C THR A 612 11.42 5.47 1.91
N PHE A 613 12.21 4.44 1.62
CA PHE A 613 13.55 4.63 1.08
C PHE A 613 13.48 4.73 -0.44
N TYR A 614 13.45 5.96 -0.93
CA TYR A 614 13.47 6.24 -2.35
C TYR A 614 14.86 5.92 -2.92
N ASN A 615 14.92 4.94 -3.82
CA ASN A 615 16.10 4.58 -4.59
C ASN A 615 15.96 5.18 -5.99
N ASN A 616 16.66 6.28 -6.22
CA ASN A 616 16.60 7.03 -7.48
C ASN A 616 17.65 6.44 -8.42
N LYS A 617 17.22 5.97 -9.58
CA LYS A 617 18.09 5.45 -10.65
C LYS A 617 18.09 6.43 -11.80
N TRP A 618 19.28 6.81 -12.27
CA TRP A 618 19.45 7.53 -13.53
C TRP A 618 20.24 6.66 -14.48
N GLU A 619 19.70 6.42 -15.67
CA GLU A 619 20.39 5.67 -16.71
C GLU A 619 20.73 6.60 -17.88
N PHE A 620 21.91 6.41 -18.46
CA PHE A 620 22.30 6.99 -19.74
C PHE A 620 22.85 5.86 -20.62
N GLN A 621 22.33 5.74 -21.84
CA GLN A 621 22.73 4.72 -22.81
C GLN A 621 22.94 5.34 -24.20
N VAL A 622 24.02 4.96 -24.86
CA VAL A 622 24.31 5.26 -26.26
C VAL A 622 24.86 4.03 -26.97
N GLY A 623 24.50 3.83 -28.23
CA GLY A 623 24.98 2.66 -28.97
C GLY A 623 24.67 2.66 -30.45
N ARG A 624 24.97 1.52 -31.07
CA ARG A 624 24.67 1.19 -32.46
C ARG A 624 23.55 0.17 -32.52
N TYR A 625 22.86 0.07 -33.66
CA TYR A 625 21.91 -1.01 -33.89
C TYR A 625 22.68 -2.34 -34.16
N PRO A 626 22.14 -3.50 -33.77
CA PRO A 626 20.85 -3.71 -33.11
C PRO A 626 20.82 -3.26 -31.63
N TYR A 627 19.71 -2.66 -31.21
CA TYR A 627 19.51 -2.14 -29.86
C TYR A 627 19.74 -3.21 -28.76
N TYR A 628 19.30 -4.44 -29.01
CA TYR A 628 19.62 -5.62 -28.21
C TYR A 628 20.85 -6.32 -28.81
N GLY A 629 21.88 -6.54 -27.99
CA GLY A 629 23.10 -7.26 -28.38
C GLY A 629 24.17 -6.44 -29.14
N GLY A 630 23.87 -5.23 -29.61
CA GLY A 630 24.82 -4.35 -30.27
C GLY A 630 25.84 -3.67 -29.33
N GLN A 631 26.82 -2.98 -29.92
CA GLN A 631 27.79 -2.16 -29.20
C GLN A 631 27.07 -0.98 -28.53
N LYS A 632 27.09 -0.93 -27.19
CA LYS A 632 26.56 0.18 -26.41
C LYS A 632 27.38 0.49 -25.16
N VAL A 633 27.46 1.77 -24.83
CA VAL A 633 27.85 2.25 -23.50
C VAL A 633 26.57 2.51 -22.71
N SER A 634 26.48 1.97 -21.50
CA SER A 634 25.39 2.20 -20.54
C SER A 634 26.04 2.56 -19.21
N VAL A 635 25.60 3.67 -18.63
CA VAL A 635 26.05 4.20 -17.34
C VAL A 635 24.81 4.30 -16.45
N LEU A 636 24.84 3.61 -15.32
CA LEU A 636 23.78 3.60 -14.33
C LEU A 636 24.28 4.27 -13.05
N PHE A 637 23.52 5.25 -12.58
CA PHE A 637 23.73 5.93 -11.31
C PHE A 637 22.57 5.59 -10.37
N SER A 638 22.86 5.41 -9.08
CA SER A 638 21.83 5.20 -8.06
C SER A 638 22.12 6.01 -6.79
N LYS A 639 21.09 6.66 -6.23
CA LYS A 639 21.20 7.49 -5.02
C LYS A 639 19.95 7.35 -4.14
N GLY A 640 20.17 7.04 -2.87
CA GLY A 640 19.10 6.95 -1.88
C GLY A 640 18.61 8.33 -1.41
N GLY A 641 17.32 8.45 -1.12
CA GLY A 641 16.67 9.61 -0.50
C GLY A 641 15.60 10.27 -1.37
N ARG A 642 14.51 10.75 -0.75
CA ARG A 642 13.34 11.34 -1.45
C ARG A 642 13.67 12.55 -2.33
N ARG A 643 14.67 13.34 -1.91
CA ARG A 643 15.18 14.54 -2.60
C ARG A 643 16.61 14.34 -3.10
N ALA A 644 16.93 13.14 -3.59
CA ALA A 644 18.25 12.87 -4.14
C ALA A 644 18.45 13.68 -5.43
N GLU A 645 19.27 14.72 -5.35
CA GLU A 645 19.68 15.52 -6.51
C GLU A 645 20.31 14.63 -7.58
N GLN A 646 19.96 14.91 -8.85
CA GLN A 646 20.49 14.21 -10.02
C GLN A 646 22.03 14.27 -10.04
N PRO A 647 22.73 13.19 -10.41
CA PRO A 647 24.19 13.20 -10.55
C PRO A 647 24.64 14.24 -11.58
N GLU A 648 25.66 15.04 -11.23
CA GLU A 648 26.23 16.03 -12.15
C GLU A 648 26.82 15.36 -13.40
N GLU A 649 27.35 14.15 -13.24
CA GLU A 649 27.87 13.30 -14.31
C GLU A 649 26.76 12.86 -15.29
N TRP A 650 25.60 12.47 -14.77
CA TRP A 650 24.45 12.11 -15.62
C TRP A 650 23.90 13.33 -16.34
N ALA A 651 23.74 14.45 -15.63
CA ALA A 651 23.32 15.71 -16.23
C ALA A 651 24.31 16.19 -17.31
N PHE A 652 25.61 15.99 -17.09
CA PHE A 652 26.65 16.26 -18.10
C PHE A 652 26.49 15.37 -19.34
N LEU A 653 26.31 14.05 -19.17
CA LEU A 653 26.11 13.12 -20.29
C LEU A 653 24.86 13.47 -21.12
N VAL A 654 23.75 13.82 -20.45
CA VAL A 654 22.52 14.27 -21.11
C VAL A 654 22.73 15.61 -21.85
N ASN A 655 23.42 16.57 -21.24
CA ASN A 655 23.74 17.84 -21.91
C ASN A 655 24.69 17.67 -23.10
N LEU A 656 25.68 16.78 -22.99
CA LEU A 656 26.58 16.41 -24.08
C LEU A 656 25.81 15.78 -25.25
N ALA A 657 24.86 14.87 -24.94
CA ALA A 657 23.98 14.28 -25.95
C ALA A 657 23.11 15.35 -26.64
N ARG A 658 22.40 16.18 -25.88
CA ARG A 658 21.57 17.29 -26.39
C ARG A 658 22.34 18.28 -27.26
N GLN A 659 23.61 18.53 -26.94
CA GLN A 659 24.41 19.53 -27.65
C GLN A 659 25.09 18.99 -28.92
N TYR A 660 25.53 17.73 -28.93
CA TYR A 660 26.39 17.19 -30.00
C TYR A 660 25.81 15.97 -30.73
N LEU A 661 24.96 15.17 -30.07
CA LEU A 661 24.47 13.90 -30.61
C LEU A 661 23.03 14.02 -31.14
N GLU A 662 22.12 14.56 -30.34
CA GLU A 662 20.71 14.71 -30.70
C GLU A 662 20.49 15.54 -31.99
N PRO A 663 21.18 16.68 -32.21
CA PRO A 663 21.02 17.44 -33.45
C PRO A 663 21.49 16.67 -34.69
N ARG A 664 22.51 15.81 -34.55
CA ARG A 664 23.00 14.96 -35.64
C ARG A 664 22.01 13.83 -35.93
N LEU A 665 21.60 13.08 -34.92
CA LEU A 665 20.64 11.98 -35.06
C LEU A 665 19.30 12.49 -35.61
N LEU A 666 18.81 13.64 -35.14
CA LEU A 666 17.62 14.30 -35.67
C LEU A 666 17.79 14.66 -37.14
N ALA A 667 18.90 15.30 -37.53
CA ALA A 667 19.16 15.67 -38.93
C ALA A 667 19.22 14.43 -39.85
N GLU A 668 19.83 13.33 -39.40
CA GLU A 668 19.87 12.06 -40.11
C GLU A 668 18.49 11.42 -40.26
N LEU A 669 17.70 11.34 -39.19
CA LEU A 669 16.33 10.81 -39.21
C LEU A 669 15.40 11.66 -40.10
N VAL A 670 15.48 12.99 -40.01
CA VAL A 670 14.75 13.92 -40.89
C VAL A 670 15.16 13.72 -42.35
N ALA A 671 16.46 13.55 -42.63
CA ALA A 671 16.95 13.32 -43.99
C ALA A 671 16.56 11.93 -44.54
N GLN A 672 16.41 10.91 -43.70
CA GLN A 672 15.84 9.60 -44.07
C GLN A 672 14.36 9.76 -44.43
N VAL A 673 13.55 10.34 -43.53
CA VAL A 673 12.11 10.58 -43.77
C VAL A 673 11.87 11.46 -45.00
N ARG A 674 12.63 12.55 -45.19
CA ARG A 674 12.52 13.42 -46.38
C ARG A 674 12.96 12.75 -47.69
N ARG A 675 13.68 11.62 -47.65
CA ARG A 675 13.98 10.76 -48.81
C ARG A 675 12.89 9.70 -49.07
N GLY A 676 11.85 9.64 -48.25
CA GLY A 676 10.74 8.69 -48.35
C GLY A 676 10.98 7.38 -47.57
N GLU A 677 12.06 7.30 -46.79
CA GLU A 677 12.36 6.13 -45.97
C GLU A 677 11.46 6.11 -44.71
N THR A 678 11.20 4.92 -44.17
CA THR A 678 10.45 4.74 -42.91
C THR A 678 11.42 4.39 -41.79
N VAL A 679 11.63 5.32 -40.86
CA VAL A 679 12.55 5.16 -39.73
C VAL A 679 11.86 4.53 -38.52
N THR A 680 12.62 4.02 -37.54
CA THR A 680 12.06 3.43 -36.31
C THR A 680 12.61 4.14 -35.08
N ILE A 681 11.70 4.64 -34.23
CA ILE A 681 12.01 5.47 -33.06
C ILE A 681 11.23 4.94 -31.86
N GLY A 682 11.75 5.11 -30.64
CA GLY A 682 11.11 4.56 -29.44
C GLY A 682 11.02 3.02 -29.46
N GLY A 683 11.91 2.35 -30.20
CA GLY A 683 11.91 0.90 -30.40
C GLY A 683 10.83 0.34 -31.34
N SER A 684 9.64 0.94 -31.40
CA SER A 684 8.46 0.39 -32.09
C SER A 684 7.78 1.33 -33.08
N VAL A 685 7.93 2.65 -32.94
CA VAL A 685 7.21 3.66 -33.74
C VAL A 685 7.88 3.81 -35.09
N LYS A 686 7.11 3.58 -36.16
CA LYS A 686 7.51 3.87 -37.54
C LYS A 686 7.15 5.30 -37.89
N VAL A 687 8.11 6.04 -38.45
CA VAL A 687 7.90 7.44 -38.85
C VAL A 687 8.25 7.60 -40.32
N ASN A 688 7.38 8.24 -41.10
CA ASN A 688 7.56 8.51 -42.53
C ASN A 688 6.91 9.85 -42.94
N GLN A 689 6.87 10.15 -44.24
CA GLN A 689 6.33 11.42 -44.74
C GLN A 689 4.82 11.59 -44.52
N ALA A 690 4.06 10.51 -44.46
CA ALA A 690 2.62 10.58 -44.26
C ALA A 690 2.27 10.80 -42.78
N GLY A 691 3.05 10.25 -41.85
CA GLY A 691 2.77 10.36 -40.42
C GLY A 691 3.56 9.39 -39.55
N ILE A 692 2.97 9.05 -38.41
CA ILE A 692 3.47 8.00 -37.51
C ILE A 692 2.59 6.76 -37.62
N ALA A 693 3.22 5.59 -37.55
CA ALA A 693 2.54 4.31 -37.47
C ALA A 693 3.16 3.43 -36.39
N CYS A 694 2.34 2.81 -35.54
CA CYS A 694 2.78 1.81 -34.59
C CYS A 694 1.99 0.51 -34.79
N LYS A 695 2.61 -0.63 -34.51
CA LYS A 695 1.93 -1.95 -34.51
C LYS A 695 1.24 -2.26 -33.18
N LYS A 696 1.69 -1.66 -32.08
CA LYS A 696 1.16 -1.82 -30.71
C LYS A 696 1.35 -0.49 -29.94
N PRO A 697 0.29 0.31 -29.68
CA PRO A 697 -1.07 0.16 -30.21
C PRO A 697 -1.08 0.20 -31.75
N ARG A 698 -2.09 -0.41 -32.39
CA ARG A 698 -2.21 -0.40 -33.85
C ARG A 698 -2.72 0.96 -34.31
N LEU A 699 -1.78 1.85 -34.62
CA LEU A 699 -2.01 3.25 -34.92
C LEU A 699 -1.39 3.58 -36.26
N ALA A 700 -2.07 4.37 -37.09
CA ALA A 700 -1.51 4.98 -38.29
C ALA A 700 -2.19 6.35 -38.43
N LEU A 701 -1.52 7.39 -37.94
CA LEU A 701 -2.07 8.74 -37.88
C LEU A 701 -1.22 9.66 -38.75
N PRO A 702 -1.83 10.41 -39.69
CA PRO A 702 -1.11 11.37 -40.49
C PRO A 702 -0.77 12.62 -39.66
N TRP A 703 0.28 13.35 -40.07
CA TRP A 703 0.82 14.47 -39.30
C TRP A 703 -0.24 15.53 -38.95
N GLU A 704 -1.14 15.84 -39.86
CA GLU A 704 -2.23 16.82 -39.68
C GLU A 704 -3.29 16.41 -38.64
N SER A 705 -3.31 15.16 -38.20
CA SER A 705 -4.25 14.67 -37.17
C SER A 705 -3.70 14.75 -35.75
N LEU A 706 -2.41 15.05 -35.60
CA LEU A 706 -1.67 14.94 -34.35
C LEU A 706 -1.45 16.32 -33.71
N SER A 707 -1.46 16.35 -32.37
CA SER A 707 -0.97 17.48 -31.59
C SER A 707 0.52 17.32 -31.28
N ALA A 708 1.18 18.43 -30.94
CA ALA A 708 2.58 18.43 -30.51
C ALA A 708 2.82 17.45 -29.34
N PRO A 709 3.78 16.51 -29.44
CA PRO A 709 4.10 15.58 -28.35
C PRO A 709 4.54 16.32 -27.08
N GLN A 710 4.06 15.87 -25.93
CA GLN A 710 4.37 16.44 -24.62
C GLN A 710 5.21 15.47 -23.78
N LEU A 711 6.12 16.00 -22.95
CA LEU A 711 6.86 15.21 -21.98
C LEU A 711 6.15 15.29 -20.62
N HIS A 712 5.67 14.15 -20.11
CA HIS A 712 5.01 14.04 -18.81
C HIS A 712 5.57 12.84 -18.05
N ASN A 713 6.02 13.03 -16.80
CA ASN A 713 6.56 11.98 -15.91
C ASN A 713 7.57 11.00 -16.55
N GLY A 714 8.47 11.51 -17.41
CA GLY A 714 9.49 10.69 -18.10
C GLY A 714 8.97 9.91 -19.32
N MET A 715 7.73 10.17 -19.75
CA MET A 715 7.07 9.60 -20.92
C MET A 715 6.79 10.69 -21.96
N ILE A 716 7.00 10.38 -23.24
CA ILE A 716 6.51 11.19 -24.36
C ILE A 716 5.08 10.76 -24.68
N CYS A 717 4.13 11.66 -24.46
CA CYS A 717 2.71 11.51 -24.76
C CYS A 717 2.39 12.20 -26.09
N VAL A 718 1.84 11.46 -27.05
CA VAL A 718 1.34 11.98 -28.33
C VAL A 718 -0.18 11.98 -28.30
N TYR A 719 -0.80 13.09 -28.70
CA TYR A 719 -2.25 13.28 -28.69
C TYR A 719 -2.77 13.44 -30.12
N GLN A 720 -4.05 13.12 -30.33
CA GLN A 720 -4.77 13.49 -31.55
C GLN A 720 -5.43 14.86 -31.34
N ALA A 721 -5.58 15.65 -32.40
CA ALA A 721 -6.02 17.05 -32.33
C ALA A 721 -7.40 17.30 -31.66
N SER A 722 -8.19 16.23 -31.45
CA SER A 722 -9.53 16.25 -30.84
C SER A 722 -9.69 15.27 -29.68
N ALA A 723 -8.59 14.79 -29.08
CA ALA A 723 -8.62 13.76 -28.02
C ALA A 723 -7.88 14.23 -26.76
N GLU A 724 -8.54 14.13 -25.61
CA GLU A 724 -7.96 14.45 -24.29
C GLU A 724 -7.00 13.37 -23.78
N LYS A 725 -7.20 12.11 -24.18
CA LYS A 725 -6.32 10.98 -23.84
C LYS A 725 -5.21 10.81 -24.90
N PRO A 726 -3.97 10.50 -24.50
CA PRO A 726 -2.87 10.28 -25.45
C PRO A 726 -3.11 9.00 -26.27
N VAL A 727 -2.84 9.08 -27.57
CA VAL A 727 -2.98 7.96 -28.52
C VAL A 727 -1.72 7.08 -28.59
N LEU A 728 -0.59 7.59 -28.07
CA LEU A 728 0.68 6.87 -28.00
C LEU A 728 1.53 7.45 -26.86
N THR A 729 2.06 6.58 -25.99
CA THR A 729 2.86 6.98 -24.83
C THR A 729 4.15 6.17 -24.78
N LEU A 730 5.31 6.82 -24.65
CA LEU A 730 6.63 6.22 -24.86
C LEU A 730 7.64 6.60 -23.77
N PRO A 731 8.22 5.65 -23.01
CA PRO A 731 9.25 5.97 -22.02
C PRO A 731 10.52 6.56 -22.66
N LEU A 732 11.14 7.55 -22.00
CA LEU A 732 12.45 8.08 -22.40
C LEU A 732 13.59 7.04 -22.35
N SER A 733 13.38 5.90 -21.68
CA SER A 733 14.28 4.73 -21.70
C SER A 733 14.29 3.97 -23.04
N HIS A 734 13.47 4.36 -24.02
CA HIS A 734 13.48 3.78 -25.37
C HIS A 734 14.42 4.56 -26.31
N PRO A 735 15.07 3.88 -27.28
CA PRO A 735 16.07 4.49 -28.15
C PRO A 735 15.45 5.61 -29.00
N ASN A 736 16.09 6.78 -28.96
CA ASN A 736 15.72 8.01 -29.65
C ASN A 736 14.33 8.57 -29.28
N ALA A 737 13.71 8.12 -28.18
CA ALA A 737 12.39 8.62 -27.74
C ALA A 737 12.39 10.14 -27.47
N ALA A 738 13.49 10.67 -26.93
CA ALA A 738 13.67 12.10 -26.69
C ALA A 738 13.59 12.97 -27.97
N LEU A 739 13.88 12.41 -29.15
CA LEU A 739 13.89 13.15 -30.43
C LEU A 739 12.48 13.34 -31.03
N ILE A 740 11.45 12.68 -30.47
CA ILE A 740 10.10 12.66 -31.05
C ILE A 740 9.46 14.06 -31.14
N PRO A 741 9.53 14.94 -30.12
CA PRO A 741 8.97 16.30 -30.22
C PRO A 741 9.65 17.17 -31.30
N ASP A 742 10.98 17.13 -31.40
CA ASP A 742 11.72 17.93 -32.40
C ASP A 742 11.56 17.37 -33.81
N LEU A 743 11.46 16.04 -33.94
CA LEU A 743 11.15 15.38 -35.22
C LEU A 743 9.74 15.76 -35.69
N PHE A 744 8.76 15.78 -34.78
CA PHE A 744 7.43 16.27 -35.07
C PHE A 744 7.50 17.70 -35.61
N ALA A 745 8.07 18.63 -34.83
CA ALA A 745 8.19 20.04 -35.22
C ALA A 745 8.92 20.25 -36.57
N THR A 746 9.91 19.41 -36.89
CA THR A 746 10.71 19.52 -38.13
C THR A 746 10.06 18.87 -39.36
N LEU A 747 9.08 17.98 -39.16
CA LEU A 747 8.33 17.32 -40.23
C LEU A 747 6.94 17.94 -40.46
N THR A 748 6.39 18.66 -39.48
CA THR A 748 5.12 19.41 -39.61
C THR A 748 5.31 20.90 -39.94
N SER A 749 6.57 21.36 -40.01
CA SER A 749 6.98 22.69 -40.52
C SER A 749 7.50 22.63 -41.96
#